data_AF-A0A7W7ZEN7-F1
#
_entry.id   AF-A0A7W7ZEN7-F1
#
_cell.length_a   1.000
_cell.length_b   1.000
_cell.length_c   1.000
_cell.angle_alpha   90.00
_cell.angle_beta   90.00
_cell.angle_gamma   90.00
#
_symmetry.space_group_name_H-M   'P 1'
#
loop_
_entity.id
_entity.type
_entity.pdbx_description
1 polymer ?
#
loop_
_entity_poly.entity_id
_entity_poly.type
_entity_poly.pdbx_seq_one_letter_code
_entity_poly.pdbx_strand_id
1 'polypeptide(L)'
;MLISLSFLRKAVFAASLMGAAVVAAPLAYAQQNNAVSGGLSGSVTDSTGAAVPNAQVTLAGPQGTLNLVSDAKGQYEARGLTPGMYTMTVKAAGFTTFISKDNQVTIDHTATLNASLAVGDAGVTVEVEGGATAIDVENSSVNTQLSDTFIKDLPLPRNVSGAFYVAPGVVSGGGTGTANPSIGGSSGLENNYSADGVTITDQAYGGLGVYTPQYGSLGTGINQTFVKEVDVKTAAFEPKYGLGDGGIVEIVTKSGTNKYHGSLEGYLQPGWGFASRKQLYQYNYVVNTPAQTLSSPQYEGAATFGGFILRDKVFFFGAFDPTLTQDIKLADPAAVLYAAGPHARSTTALSWSGKLTFTPFANTVVEFSSYGDPSRHNASPNTGSLGVDTSFSGTSIAAVSDSYNYGTRNSIARVNSVLYKGLTGFGAYAYSTEHFNDFPLQNLPSISDRVTQPFTPYGFGTYYKTKDANYTLTGELQANGNFFGKHTAMVGYFYNHVDFANSTLRSGTSFAIPGTNADGTSITSLFSNVPAAAVGALTNSTYYLLPVYQADGVTPYAAGASGCTYCGHYKNTDVYLQQVRGTYGGSVVAASDRYKSAYGNEIYSPNKYVTINGGIRWEQQTYGGSILKYNWRDNWSPRVGASIDPFGNRKNKIFFAFSKYQNPLPLDAAIRQLGNEKDDTKFIFAPTTDASGNVVTDTTGAVTPNTSTVLNGTQKSTIAGAFGAPSFSSSTGEGILPGTKMEYADEYVLGVEHELKPGMIIKARYIDRQFARIVEDNGSQSPEGSNVDGSYAGGIANITASSDFFVNENEVTYTPAQFAAANGGLTPGQVKKANYVAPVAGCTAANDTSVANGGFFQHFDGTPFNGSCITNAAAAGALGADGKADGFADPRRHYQGLELEFDKSFSHHWQAIVNYRYAKLWGNYEGFYRNDNGQSDPGISSLFDFTQGAIGILGDQFKRGYLNEDRANVANALVSYTIGKDTPYVSKLNGVTVGTWLHGLSGTPLSAYASHPIYTDVGEVPVGGRGTLGRTPVNLYDDVSISDSMNFMEKYTVKVGFDGFNIFNSQPLVTKSQNLDTAPGSPNADYGKPTAFLVPFHARFNIVLSF
;
A
#
# COMPACT_ATOMS: atom_id res chain seq x y z
N MET A 1 17.61 -10.17 44.32
CA MET A 1 18.36 -8.90 44.49
C MET A 1 18.30 -8.17 43.16
N LEU A 2 17.39 -7.20 43.05
CA LEU A 2 17.02 -6.52 41.80
C LEU A 2 18.01 -5.39 41.49
N ILE A 3 18.70 -5.46 40.36
CA ILE A 3 19.38 -4.31 39.77
C ILE A 3 18.43 -3.76 38.69
N SER A 4 17.98 -2.52 38.88
CA SER A 4 16.96 -1.86 38.07
C SER A 4 17.47 -1.53 36.65
N LEU A 5 16.69 -1.90 35.63
CA LEU A 5 16.87 -1.58 34.21
C LEU A 5 17.06 -0.07 33.90
N SER A 6 16.78 0.81 34.86
CA SER A 6 16.96 2.26 34.72
C SER A 6 18.43 2.69 34.70
N PHE A 7 19.35 1.90 35.27
CA PHE A 7 20.78 2.24 35.32
C PHE A 7 21.51 1.92 34.01
N LEU A 8 21.14 0.83 33.32
CA LEU A 8 21.72 0.49 32.01
C LEU A 8 21.29 1.47 30.91
N ARG A 9 20.04 1.97 30.96
CA ARG A 9 19.54 2.99 30.02
C ARG A 9 20.25 4.33 30.17
N LYS A 10 20.60 4.74 31.39
CA LYS A 10 21.34 5.98 31.65
C LYS A 10 22.83 5.86 31.32
N ALA A 11 23.43 4.68 31.50
CA ALA A 11 24.83 4.43 31.17
C ALA A 11 25.08 4.41 29.64
N VAL A 12 24.15 3.87 28.84
CA VAL A 12 24.25 3.91 27.37
C VAL A 12 24.02 5.33 26.83
N PHE A 13 23.13 6.10 27.44
CA PHE A 13 22.89 7.52 27.08
C PHE A 13 24.07 8.43 27.46
N ALA A 14 24.72 8.17 28.60
CA ALA A 14 25.92 8.91 29.02
C ALA A 14 27.18 8.53 28.22
N ALA A 15 27.31 7.25 27.82
CA ALA A 15 28.41 6.80 26.96
C ALA A 15 28.29 7.35 25.52
N SER A 16 27.06 7.55 25.01
CA SER A 16 26.83 8.21 23.73
C SER A 16 27.02 9.74 23.78
N LEU A 17 26.79 10.38 24.94
CA LEU A 17 27.12 11.79 25.17
C LEU A 17 28.62 12.06 25.39
N MET A 18 29.39 11.10 25.94
CA MET A 18 30.85 11.23 26.09
C MET A 18 31.64 10.86 24.81
N GLY A 19 31.07 10.07 23.90
CA GLY A 19 31.63 9.87 22.55
C GLY A 19 31.51 11.12 21.64
N ALA A 20 30.59 12.03 21.96
CA ALA A 20 30.35 13.25 21.17
C ALA A 20 31.24 14.45 21.56
N ALA A 21 32.13 14.32 22.56
CA ALA A 21 32.87 15.46 23.15
C ALA A 21 34.39 15.47 22.90
N VAL A 22 34.96 14.55 22.12
CA VAL A 22 36.42 14.53 21.85
C VAL A 22 36.73 14.51 20.36
N VAL A 23 36.34 15.57 19.63
CA VAL A 23 37.12 16.13 18.51
C VAL A 23 36.78 17.62 18.42
N ALA A 24 37.61 18.47 19.03
CA ALA A 24 37.59 19.92 18.80
C ALA A 24 38.92 20.31 18.14
N ALA A 25 38.89 20.55 16.83
CA ALA A 25 39.95 21.23 16.08
C ALA A 25 39.29 22.21 15.07
N PRO A 26 39.85 23.41 14.84
CA PRO A 26 39.17 24.46 14.07
C PRO A 26 39.43 24.38 12.54
N LEU A 27 38.35 24.68 11.80
CA LEU A 27 38.24 25.42 10.53
C LEU A 27 38.92 24.88 9.24
N ALA A 28 38.11 24.28 8.36
CA ALA A 28 37.83 24.74 6.98
C ALA A 28 36.70 23.89 6.34
N TYR A 29 35.83 24.54 5.57
CA TYR A 29 34.53 24.06 5.09
C TYR A 29 34.60 22.91 4.06
N ALA A 30 33.77 21.88 4.27
CA ALA A 30 33.32 20.89 3.28
C ALA A 30 31.91 20.42 3.71
N GLN A 31 31.06 19.98 2.77
CA GLN A 31 29.61 19.99 2.94
C GLN A 31 28.93 18.64 2.59
N GLN A 32 27.75 18.38 3.20
CA GLN A 32 27.10 17.07 3.48
C GLN A 32 26.07 16.63 2.42
N ASN A 33 25.89 15.36 2.03
CA ASN A 33 24.64 14.95 1.33
C ASN A 33 23.80 14.07 2.27
N ASN A 34 22.49 14.24 2.32
CA ASN A 34 21.57 13.32 3.02
C ASN A 34 20.20 13.30 2.33
N ALA A 35 19.37 12.30 2.64
CA ALA A 35 18.04 12.08 2.02
C ALA A 35 17.02 13.23 2.22
N VAL A 36 17.40 14.31 2.89
CA VAL A 36 16.51 15.35 3.43
C VAL A 36 17.08 16.76 3.23
N SER A 37 18.16 16.88 2.46
CA SER A 37 18.84 18.12 2.08
C SER A 37 19.37 17.99 0.66
N GLY A 38 19.78 19.11 0.07
CA GLY A 38 20.34 19.16 -1.28
C GLY A 38 21.70 19.81 -1.34
N GLY A 39 22.16 20.12 -2.55
CA GLY A 39 23.42 20.81 -2.79
C GLY A 39 23.45 21.70 -4.03
N LEU A 40 24.49 22.53 -4.11
CA LEU A 40 24.89 23.31 -5.28
C LEU A 40 26.39 23.09 -5.54
N SER A 41 26.77 22.61 -6.71
CA SER A 41 28.18 22.51 -7.13
C SER A 41 28.42 23.30 -8.41
N GLY A 42 29.68 23.53 -8.80
CA GLY A 42 29.95 24.23 -10.05
C GLY A 42 31.41 24.55 -10.29
N SER A 43 31.66 25.24 -11.40
CA SER A 43 32.97 25.76 -11.76
C SER A 43 32.92 27.26 -12.02
N VAL A 44 33.98 27.94 -11.60
CA VAL A 44 34.23 29.36 -11.85
C VAL A 44 35.30 29.44 -12.93
N THR A 45 34.95 30.05 -14.05
CA THR A 45 35.81 30.21 -15.23
C THR A 45 35.83 31.67 -15.68
N ASP A 46 36.81 32.05 -16.51
CA ASP A 46 36.80 33.32 -17.22
C ASP A 46 36.11 33.21 -18.60
N SER A 47 36.01 34.33 -19.33
CA SER A 47 35.42 34.38 -20.68
C SER A 47 36.15 33.54 -21.74
N THR A 48 37.35 33.04 -21.46
CA THR A 48 38.10 32.13 -22.33
C THR A 48 37.88 30.66 -21.97
N GLY A 49 37.17 30.39 -20.87
CA GLY A 49 36.95 29.05 -20.32
C GLY A 49 38.07 28.57 -19.40
N ALA A 50 39.04 29.42 -19.04
CA ALA A 50 40.09 29.06 -18.10
C ALA A 50 39.55 29.07 -16.66
N ALA A 51 40.03 28.15 -15.82
CA ALA A 51 39.60 28.06 -14.43
C ALA A 51 40.08 29.25 -13.59
N VAL A 52 39.20 29.81 -12.76
CA VAL A 52 39.52 30.90 -11.82
C VAL A 52 39.62 30.33 -10.41
N PRO A 53 40.85 30.08 -9.89
CA PRO A 53 41.04 29.56 -8.55
C PRO A 53 40.85 30.63 -7.47
N ASN A 54 40.49 30.21 -6.26
CA ASN A 54 40.28 31.07 -5.08
C ASN A 54 39.23 32.18 -5.27
N ALA A 55 38.29 32.02 -6.20
CA ALA A 55 37.14 32.91 -6.33
C ALA A 55 36.23 32.72 -5.11
N GLN A 56 35.84 33.81 -4.46
CA GLN A 56 34.92 33.78 -3.32
C GLN A 56 33.51 33.52 -3.83
N VAL A 57 32.89 32.42 -3.37
CA VAL A 57 31.52 32.02 -3.70
C VAL A 57 30.66 32.15 -2.45
N THR A 58 29.65 33.00 -2.47
CA THR A 58 28.73 33.23 -1.36
C THR A 58 27.33 32.74 -1.75
N LEU A 59 26.79 31.80 -0.98
CA LEU A 59 25.44 31.26 -1.14
C LEU A 59 24.56 31.78 0.00
N ALA A 60 23.57 32.61 -0.31
CA ALA A 60 22.58 33.11 0.65
C ALA A 60 21.27 32.34 0.49
N GLY A 61 20.79 31.69 1.57
CA GLY A 61 19.59 30.87 1.55
C GLY A 61 18.73 30.99 2.83
N PRO A 62 17.77 30.06 3.04
CA PRO A 62 16.75 30.19 4.09
C PRO A 62 17.31 30.27 5.52
N GLN A 63 18.40 29.55 5.80
CA GLN A 63 19.00 29.44 7.13
C GLN A 63 20.30 30.24 7.28
N GLY A 64 20.57 31.18 6.37
CA GLY A 64 21.73 32.07 6.44
C GLY A 64 22.62 32.05 5.21
N THR A 65 23.85 32.51 5.39
CA THR A 65 24.84 32.62 4.30
C THR A 65 25.96 31.63 4.51
N LEU A 66 26.38 31.01 3.40
CA LEU A 66 27.46 30.06 3.33
C LEU A 66 28.54 30.60 2.39
N ASN A 67 29.78 30.70 2.89
CA ASN A 67 30.91 31.20 2.12
C ASN A 67 31.86 30.06 1.75
N LEU A 68 32.24 30.03 0.49
CA LEU A 68 33.08 29.03 -0.16
C LEU A 68 34.16 29.72 -0.99
N VAL A 69 35.15 28.94 -1.43
CA VAL A 69 36.18 29.37 -2.38
C VAL A 69 36.38 28.29 -3.44
N SER A 70 36.58 28.70 -4.69
CA SER A 70 36.89 27.77 -5.77
C SER A 70 38.29 27.14 -5.61
N ASP A 71 38.44 25.87 -5.98
CA ASP A 71 39.69 25.12 -5.91
C ASP A 71 40.66 25.46 -7.05
N ALA A 72 41.81 24.75 -7.12
CA ALA A 72 42.82 24.95 -8.16
C ALA A 72 42.31 24.69 -9.60
N LYS A 73 41.20 23.97 -9.77
CA LYS A 73 40.52 23.70 -11.04
C LYS A 73 39.27 24.60 -11.20
N GLY A 74 39.14 25.63 -10.38
CA GLY A 74 38.01 26.56 -10.37
C GLY A 74 36.72 25.95 -9.83
N GLN A 75 36.73 24.75 -9.24
CA GLN A 75 35.51 24.07 -8.81
C GLN A 75 35.09 24.50 -7.40
N TYR A 76 33.80 24.57 -7.14
CA TYR A 76 33.24 24.76 -5.80
C TYR A 76 32.09 23.77 -5.57
N GLU A 77 31.79 23.50 -4.30
CA GLU A 77 30.73 22.58 -3.95
C GLU A 77 30.12 22.92 -2.59
N ALA A 78 28.79 22.94 -2.57
CA ALA A 78 27.93 23.11 -1.43
C ALA A 78 26.97 21.93 -1.35
N ARG A 79 26.82 21.30 -0.20
CA ARG A 79 25.88 20.21 0.03
C ARG A 79 25.27 20.37 1.45
N GLY A 80 24.15 19.74 1.74
CA GLY A 80 23.53 19.81 3.06
C GLY A 80 22.72 21.07 3.21
N LEU A 81 22.40 21.66 2.07
CA LEU A 81 21.60 22.87 1.95
C LEU A 81 20.15 22.49 2.21
N THR A 82 19.53 23.22 3.12
CA THR A 82 18.09 23.10 3.36
C THR A 82 17.35 23.42 2.05
N PRO A 83 16.42 22.55 1.59
CA PRO A 83 15.71 22.77 0.34
C PRO A 83 15.05 24.15 0.28
N GLY A 84 15.22 24.84 -0.85
CA GLY A 84 14.78 26.22 -1.02
C GLY A 84 15.55 26.99 -2.09
N MET A 85 15.26 28.29 -2.19
CA MET A 85 15.92 29.17 -3.15
C MET A 85 17.18 29.80 -2.56
N TYR A 86 18.26 29.79 -3.33
CA TYR A 86 19.56 30.34 -2.97
C TYR A 86 20.00 31.40 -3.98
N THR A 87 20.63 32.47 -3.48
CA THR A 87 21.37 33.44 -4.31
C THR A 87 22.85 33.12 -4.24
N MET A 88 23.48 32.95 -5.40
CA MET A 88 24.93 32.82 -5.51
C MET A 88 25.56 34.14 -5.92
N THR A 89 26.61 34.55 -5.21
CA THR A 89 27.47 35.68 -5.59
C THR A 89 28.91 35.20 -5.70
N VAL A 90 29.57 35.45 -6.84
CA VAL A 90 30.97 35.07 -7.08
C VAL A 90 31.83 36.32 -7.28
N LYS A 91 32.95 36.39 -6.56
CA LYS A 91 33.92 37.49 -6.62
C LYS A 91 35.34 36.98 -6.79
N ALA A 92 36.09 37.54 -7.73
CA ALA A 92 37.52 37.31 -7.90
C ALA A 92 38.22 38.62 -8.26
N ALA A 93 39.47 38.80 -7.82
CA ALA A 93 40.23 40.02 -8.12
C ALA A 93 40.49 40.15 -9.64
N GLY A 94 40.27 41.35 -10.20
CA GLY A 94 40.41 41.61 -11.64
C GLY A 94 39.21 41.20 -12.50
N PHE A 95 38.11 40.76 -11.88
CA PHE A 95 36.87 40.36 -12.55
C PHE A 95 35.66 41.13 -12.01
N THR A 96 34.61 41.19 -12.82
CA THR A 96 33.28 41.66 -12.40
C THR A 96 32.63 40.68 -11.41
N THR A 97 31.71 41.18 -10.57
CA THR A 97 30.93 40.33 -9.66
C THR A 97 29.83 39.62 -10.43
N PHE A 98 29.75 38.29 -10.29
CA PHE A 98 28.68 37.48 -10.87
C PHE A 98 27.61 37.19 -9.83
N ILE A 99 26.33 37.44 -10.14
CA ILE A 99 25.19 37.16 -9.27
C ILE A 99 24.19 36.27 -10.01
N SER A 100 23.90 35.10 -9.45
CA SER A 100 22.81 34.23 -9.90
C SER A 100 21.73 34.20 -8.83
N LYS A 101 20.51 34.62 -9.16
CA LYS A 101 19.36 34.59 -8.24
C LYS A 101 18.47 33.37 -8.50
N ASP A 102 17.63 33.05 -7.52
CA ASP A 102 16.58 32.03 -7.61
C ASP A 102 17.08 30.64 -8.02
N ASN A 103 18.22 30.24 -7.46
CA ASN A 103 18.76 28.89 -7.67
C ASN A 103 18.07 27.92 -6.72
N GLN A 104 17.28 27.00 -7.28
CA GLN A 104 16.55 26.01 -6.50
C GLN A 104 17.47 24.89 -6.01
N VAL A 105 17.34 24.55 -4.73
CA VAL A 105 17.92 23.36 -4.10
C VAL A 105 16.79 22.42 -3.72
N THR A 106 16.90 21.17 -4.18
CA THR A 106 15.97 20.05 -3.94
C THR A 106 16.66 18.93 -3.17
N ILE A 107 15.89 18.01 -2.60
CA ILE A 107 16.41 16.94 -1.75
C ILE A 107 17.19 15.91 -2.56
N ASP A 108 18.20 15.30 -1.92
CA ASP A 108 19.02 14.23 -2.47
C ASP A 108 19.65 14.53 -3.85
N HIS A 109 19.73 15.80 -4.20
CA HIS A 109 20.23 16.28 -5.48
C HIS A 109 21.21 17.42 -5.29
N THR A 110 22.29 17.42 -6.07
CA THR A 110 23.29 18.49 -6.09
C THR A 110 23.27 19.18 -7.45
N ALA A 111 22.54 20.28 -7.56
CA ALA A 111 22.42 21.00 -8.83
C ALA A 111 23.77 21.64 -9.21
N THR A 112 24.11 21.67 -10.50
CA THR A 112 25.31 22.37 -10.98
C THR A 112 24.97 23.80 -11.38
N LEU A 113 25.80 24.76 -10.95
CA LEU A 113 25.70 26.18 -11.24
C LEU A 113 27.08 26.73 -11.61
N ASN A 114 27.37 26.89 -12.90
CA ASN A 114 28.65 27.42 -13.35
C ASN A 114 28.64 28.95 -13.38
N ALA A 115 29.77 29.57 -13.06
CA ALA A 115 29.98 31.01 -13.16
C ALA A 115 31.08 31.32 -14.19
N SER A 116 30.77 32.17 -15.18
CA SER A 116 31.74 32.74 -16.12
C SER A 116 31.97 34.20 -15.78
N LEU A 117 33.16 34.55 -15.32
CA LEU A 117 33.53 35.90 -14.91
C LEU A 117 34.09 36.69 -16.10
N ALA A 118 33.60 37.92 -16.29
CA ALA A 118 34.17 38.85 -17.25
C ALA A 118 35.28 39.68 -16.61
N VAL A 119 36.34 39.99 -17.36
CA VAL A 119 37.42 40.88 -16.89
C VAL A 119 36.85 42.28 -16.66
N GLY A 120 37.13 42.88 -15.51
CA GLY A 120 36.63 44.21 -15.14
C GLY A 120 36.82 44.54 -13.66
N ASP A 121 36.44 45.76 -13.26
CA ASP A 121 36.52 46.17 -11.87
C ASP A 121 35.50 45.43 -10.98
N ALA A 122 35.90 45.12 -9.75
CA ALA A 122 35.10 44.38 -8.77
C ALA A 122 33.74 45.03 -8.41
N GLY A 123 33.51 46.28 -8.81
CA GLY A 123 32.26 47.03 -8.60
C GLY A 123 31.19 46.83 -9.68
N VAL A 124 31.52 46.24 -10.83
CA VAL A 124 30.54 45.96 -11.90
C VAL A 124 29.86 44.61 -11.64
N THR A 125 28.53 44.57 -11.64
CA THR A 125 27.74 43.36 -11.39
C THR A 125 27.08 42.85 -12.67
N VAL A 126 27.22 41.55 -12.94
CA VAL A 126 26.45 40.82 -13.96
C VAL A 126 25.43 39.95 -13.25
N GLU A 127 24.15 40.21 -13.48
CA GLU A 127 23.05 39.47 -12.87
C GLU A 127 22.42 38.52 -13.88
N VAL A 128 22.23 37.27 -13.48
CA VAL A 128 21.53 36.24 -14.27
C VAL A 128 20.38 35.70 -13.41
N GLU A 129 19.19 35.61 -14.00
CA GLU A 129 18.03 34.97 -13.38
C GLU A 129 18.04 33.46 -13.66
N GLY A 130 17.91 32.65 -12.61
CA GLY A 130 17.63 31.21 -12.71
C GLY A 130 18.66 30.40 -13.54
N GLY A 131 19.83 30.12 -12.96
CA GLY A 131 20.91 29.39 -13.62
C GLY A 131 21.16 27.95 -13.14
N ALA A 132 20.57 27.54 -12.02
CA ALA A 132 20.74 26.19 -11.49
C ALA A 132 19.75 25.24 -12.14
N THR A 133 20.14 24.62 -13.23
CA THR A 133 19.49 23.40 -13.72
C THR A 133 20.52 22.71 -14.60
N ALA A 134 21.10 21.66 -14.06
CA ALA A 134 22.00 20.79 -14.80
C ALA A 134 21.51 19.37 -14.62
N ILE A 135 21.58 18.62 -15.70
CA ILE A 135 21.38 17.19 -15.68
C ILE A 135 22.31 16.58 -14.63
N ASP A 136 21.76 15.75 -13.75
CA ASP A 136 22.54 15.04 -12.74
C ASP A 136 23.36 13.93 -13.42
N VAL A 137 24.62 14.23 -13.74
CA VAL A 137 25.54 13.24 -14.34
C VAL A 137 26.17 12.33 -13.29
N GLU A 138 25.94 12.54 -11.99
CA GLU A 138 26.50 11.72 -10.91
C GLU A 138 25.54 10.59 -10.54
N ASN A 139 24.23 10.78 -10.69
CA ASN A 139 23.21 9.79 -10.36
C ASN A 139 22.54 9.16 -11.60
N SER A 140 22.23 7.87 -11.54
CA SER A 140 21.43 7.16 -12.55
C SER A 140 19.97 6.91 -12.13
N SER A 141 19.58 7.33 -10.92
CA SER A 141 18.21 7.17 -10.42
C SER A 141 17.21 7.93 -11.27
N VAL A 142 16.02 7.36 -11.43
CA VAL A 142 14.88 8.01 -12.07
C VAL A 142 13.96 8.54 -10.99
N ASN A 143 13.84 9.86 -10.88
CA ASN A 143 13.02 10.50 -9.87
C ASN A 143 12.28 11.75 -10.36
N THR A 144 11.24 12.12 -9.62
CA THR A 144 10.45 13.33 -9.85
C THR A 144 10.37 14.10 -8.53
N GLN A 145 11.01 15.26 -8.51
CA GLN A 145 11.09 16.13 -7.34
C GLN A 145 10.02 17.23 -7.42
N LEU A 146 9.19 17.32 -6.39
CA LEU A 146 8.05 18.23 -6.32
C LEU A 146 8.23 19.15 -5.12
N SER A 147 8.66 20.39 -5.38
CA SER A 147 8.80 21.40 -4.33
C SER A 147 7.44 21.97 -3.90
N ASP A 148 7.38 22.53 -2.69
CA ASP A 148 6.17 23.19 -2.21
C ASP A 148 5.72 24.36 -3.08
N THR A 149 6.64 25.04 -3.76
CA THR A 149 6.30 26.10 -4.72
C THR A 149 5.57 25.57 -5.94
N PHE A 150 5.92 24.38 -6.41
CA PHE A 150 5.23 23.74 -7.53
C PHE A 150 3.87 23.18 -7.08
N ILE A 151 3.83 22.45 -5.96
CA ILE A 151 2.62 21.80 -5.43
C ILE A 151 1.50 22.81 -5.15
N LYS A 152 1.82 24.00 -4.61
CA LYS A 152 0.83 25.02 -4.22
C LYS A 152 0.20 25.81 -5.36
N ASP A 153 0.80 25.76 -6.55
CA ASP A 153 0.32 26.49 -7.72
C ASP A 153 -0.45 25.59 -8.69
N LEU A 154 -0.69 24.33 -8.31
CA LEU A 154 -1.36 23.32 -9.11
C LEU A 154 -2.64 22.84 -8.42
N PRO A 155 -3.66 22.43 -9.18
CA PRO A 155 -4.90 21.90 -8.65
C PRO A 155 -4.70 20.45 -8.18
N LEU A 156 -3.95 20.24 -7.09
CA LEU A 156 -3.72 18.92 -6.51
C LEU A 156 -4.72 18.64 -5.36
N PRO A 157 -5.14 17.38 -5.13
CA PRO A 157 -5.87 16.97 -3.93
C PRO A 157 -5.10 17.37 -2.67
N ARG A 158 -5.76 17.75 -1.56
CA ARG A 158 -5.10 18.17 -0.30
C ARG A 158 -4.59 17.01 0.57
N ASN A 159 -3.95 16.03 -0.05
CA ASN A 159 -3.28 14.93 0.63
C ASN A 159 -1.91 14.69 -0.02
N VAL A 160 -0.96 14.13 0.72
CA VAL A 160 0.42 13.99 0.20
C VAL A 160 0.50 13.00 -0.98
N SER A 161 -0.36 11.97 -0.99
CA SER A 161 -0.35 10.94 -2.04
C SER A 161 -0.79 11.44 -3.42
N GLY A 162 -1.59 12.51 -3.49
CA GLY A 162 -1.95 13.16 -4.75
C GLY A 162 -0.72 13.66 -5.53
N ALA A 163 0.36 14.04 -4.84
CA ALA A 163 1.60 14.48 -5.49
C ALA A 163 2.33 13.34 -6.20
N PHE A 164 2.12 12.07 -5.79
CA PHE A 164 2.87 10.95 -6.34
C PHE A 164 2.58 10.72 -7.83
N TYR A 165 1.34 10.99 -8.24
CA TYR A 165 0.83 10.77 -9.59
C TYR A 165 1.39 11.73 -10.65
N VAL A 166 2.17 12.73 -10.23
CA VAL A 166 2.89 13.61 -11.17
C VAL A 166 4.01 12.85 -11.90
N ALA A 167 4.60 11.85 -11.24
CA ALA A 167 5.65 11.03 -11.82
C ALA A 167 5.09 10.04 -12.87
N PRO A 168 5.70 9.90 -14.05
CA PRO A 168 5.17 9.08 -15.17
C PRO A 168 5.08 7.57 -14.89
N GLY A 169 5.89 7.09 -13.95
CA GLY A 169 5.92 5.69 -13.52
C GLY A 169 4.82 5.31 -12.53
N VAL A 170 3.93 6.25 -12.17
CA VAL A 170 2.96 6.11 -11.07
C VAL A 170 1.53 6.04 -11.61
N VAL A 171 0.80 4.99 -11.25
CA VAL A 171 -0.62 4.81 -11.57
C VAL A 171 -1.39 4.30 -10.35
N SER A 172 -2.72 4.30 -10.42
CA SER A 172 -3.54 3.80 -9.31
C SER A 172 -3.20 2.35 -9.00
N GLY A 173 -3.05 2.01 -7.71
CA GLY A 173 -2.83 0.64 -7.25
C GLY A 173 -4.08 -0.25 -7.30
N GLY A 174 -5.17 0.23 -7.92
CA GLY A 174 -6.42 -0.51 -8.00
C GLY A 174 -7.14 -0.56 -6.65
N GLY A 175 -7.40 -1.77 -6.16
CA GLY A 175 -8.11 -2.07 -4.91
C GLY A 175 -7.40 -1.59 -3.64
N THR A 176 -6.08 -1.38 -3.66
CA THR A 176 -5.34 -0.75 -2.55
C THR A 176 -5.69 0.74 -2.37
N GLY A 177 -6.37 1.34 -3.36
CA GLY A 177 -6.82 2.72 -3.36
C GLY A 177 -5.81 3.71 -3.96
N THR A 178 -6.22 4.99 -4.05
CA THR A 178 -5.41 6.05 -4.63
C THR A 178 -4.22 6.47 -3.76
N ALA A 179 -4.24 6.19 -2.45
CA ALA A 179 -3.14 6.51 -1.56
C ALA A 179 -1.91 5.60 -1.75
N ASN A 180 -2.12 4.39 -2.29
CA ASN A 180 -1.12 3.33 -2.48
C ASN A 180 -0.94 3.03 -3.98
N PRO A 181 -0.28 3.90 -4.75
CA PRO A 181 -0.14 3.72 -6.19
C PRO A 181 0.73 2.52 -6.57
N SER A 182 0.52 1.98 -7.76
CA SER A 182 1.49 1.10 -8.42
C SER A 182 2.61 1.97 -9.01
N ILE A 183 3.86 1.70 -8.62
CA ILE A 183 5.04 2.44 -9.09
C ILE A 183 5.99 1.48 -9.80
N GLY A 184 6.30 1.75 -11.07
CA GLY A 184 7.22 0.90 -11.84
C GLY A 184 6.70 -0.53 -12.05
N GLY A 185 5.38 -0.74 -12.00
CA GLY A 185 4.72 -2.03 -12.19
C GLY A 185 4.68 -2.95 -10.97
N SER A 186 4.98 -2.44 -9.77
CA SER A 186 4.69 -3.13 -8.50
C SER A 186 3.20 -3.06 -8.14
N SER A 187 2.80 -3.80 -7.12
CA SER A 187 1.52 -3.63 -6.44
C SER A 187 1.56 -2.34 -5.59
N GLY A 188 0.38 -1.91 -5.12
CA GLY A 188 0.26 -0.74 -4.26
C GLY A 188 0.93 -0.89 -2.88
N LEU A 189 1.16 -2.13 -2.42
CA LEU A 189 1.67 -2.45 -1.08
C LEU A 189 3.18 -2.77 -1.05
N GLU A 190 3.89 -2.48 -2.13
CA GLU A 190 5.33 -2.82 -2.30
C GLU A 190 6.21 -1.57 -2.45
N ASN A 191 5.69 -0.41 -2.02
CA ASN A 191 6.40 0.85 -2.02
C ASN A 191 6.91 1.18 -0.62
N ASN A 192 8.05 1.87 -0.57
CA ASN A 192 8.56 2.44 0.68
C ASN A 192 8.23 3.93 0.74
N TYR A 193 7.54 4.34 1.80
CA TYR A 193 7.20 5.72 2.09
C TYR A 193 8.01 6.18 3.30
N SER A 194 8.76 7.26 3.15
CA SER A 194 9.58 7.85 4.20
C SER A 194 9.31 9.33 4.33
N ALA A 195 9.34 9.84 5.57
CA ALA A 195 9.16 11.24 5.87
C ALA A 195 10.19 11.75 6.87
N ASP A 196 10.93 12.79 6.48
CA ASP A 196 12.13 13.28 7.15
C ASP A 196 13.19 12.17 7.41
N GLY A 197 13.13 11.05 6.67
CA GLY A 197 13.99 9.87 6.84
C GLY A 197 13.41 8.77 7.75
N VAL A 198 12.13 8.87 8.15
CA VAL A 198 11.40 7.86 8.93
C VAL A 198 10.47 7.08 8.02
N THR A 199 10.55 5.75 8.00
CA THR A 199 9.56 4.92 7.31
C THR A 199 8.18 5.10 7.95
N ILE A 200 7.21 5.48 7.11
CA ILE A 200 5.78 5.64 7.46
C ILE A 200 4.89 4.64 6.70
N THR A 201 5.50 3.66 6.03
CA THR A 201 4.80 2.49 5.49
C THR A 201 4.33 1.61 6.65
N ASP A 202 3.04 1.26 6.67
CA ASP A 202 2.45 0.23 7.53
C ASP A 202 3.22 -1.08 7.34
N GLN A 203 3.84 -1.58 8.40
CA GLN A 203 4.72 -2.75 8.30
C GLN A 203 3.93 -4.08 8.38
N ALA A 204 2.63 -4.03 8.67
CA ALA A 204 1.78 -5.21 8.69
C ALA A 204 1.30 -5.58 7.28
N TYR A 205 0.97 -4.59 6.45
CA TYR A 205 0.40 -4.79 5.13
C TYR A 205 1.19 -4.15 3.98
N GLY A 206 2.06 -3.17 4.23
CA GLY A 206 2.85 -2.47 3.20
C GLY A 206 2.20 -1.19 2.64
N GLY A 207 1.13 -0.70 3.26
CA GLY A 207 0.41 0.51 2.82
C GLY A 207 1.01 1.82 3.37
N LEU A 208 0.62 2.97 2.81
CA LEU A 208 0.99 4.30 3.31
C LEU A 208 0.20 4.67 4.58
N GLY A 209 0.92 5.01 5.66
CA GLY A 209 0.32 5.37 6.94
C GLY A 209 -0.48 4.21 7.53
N VAL A 210 -1.52 4.49 8.33
CA VAL A 210 -2.41 3.46 8.86
C VAL A 210 -3.12 2.74 7.71
N TYR A 211 -2.90 1.43 7.58
CA TYR A 211 -3.61 0.59 6.61
C TYR A 211 -4.47 -0.46 7.33
N THR A 212 -5.63 -0.77 6.76
CA THR A 212 -6.46 -1.91 7.20
C THR A 212 -7.07 -2.61 5.99
N PRO A 213 -7.25 -3.94 6.03
CA PRO A 213 -7.98 -4.67 4.99
C PRO A 213 -9.40 -4.13 4.74
N GLN A 214 -10.06 -3.60 5.78
CA GLN A 214 -11.47 -3.17 5.70
C GLN A 214 -11.66 -1.74 5.18
N TYR A 215 -10.79 -0.80 5.54
CA TYR A 215 -10.94 0.62 5.21
C TYR A 215 -9.85 1.15 4.27
N GLY A 216 -8.88 0.31 3.88
CA GLY A 216 -7.72 0.69 3.08
C GLY A 216 -6.76 1.61 3.86
N SER A 217 -6.08 2.50 3.13
CA SER A 217 -5.22 3.54 3.73
C SER A 217 -6.05 4.66 4.31
N LEU A 218 -5.66 5.11 5.51
CA LEU A 218 -6.34 6.13 6.29
C LEU A 218 -5.45 7.36 6.48
N GLY A 219 -4.76 7.44 7.62
CA GLY A 219 -3.95 8.60 8.02
C GLY A 219 -2.45 8.32 7.92
N THR A 220 -1.68 9.32 7.50
CA THR A 220 -0.23 9.23 7.26
C THR A 220 0.58 10.09 8.23
N GLY A 221 -0.08 10.92 9.04
CA GLY A 221 0.54 11.93 9.87
C GLY A 221 1.01 13.17 9.09
N ILE A 222 0.79 13.22 7.78
CA ILE A 222 1.35 14.25 6.90
C ILE A 222 0.27 14.88 6.04
N ASN A 223 0.16 16.20 6.13
CA ASN A 223 -0.64 17.03 5.24
C ASN A 223 0.27 17.95 4.40
N GLN A 224 -0.17 18.24 3.17
CA GLN A 224 0.48 19.20 2.27
C GLN A 224 0.80 20.56 2.90
N THR A 225 0.05 21.03 3.89
CA THR A 225 0.33 22.30 4.61
C THR A 225 1.77 22.41 5.09
N PHE A 226 2.37 21.32 5.57
CA PHE A 226 3.73 21.32 6.11
C PHE A 226 4.72 20.47 5.31
N VAL A 227 4.32 19.97 4.13
CA VAL A 227 5.25 19.40 3.15
C VAL A 227 6.08 20.52 2.53
N LYS A 228 7.39 20.31 2.48
CA LYS A 228 8.35 21.15 1.78
C LYS A 228 8.68 20.60 0.40
N GLU A 229 8.81 19.28 0.30
CA GLU A 229 9.18 18.60 -0.92
C GLU A 229 8.72 17.14 -0.88
N VAL A 230 8.41 16.57 -2.04
CA VAL A 230 8.21 15.13 -2.26
C VAL A 230 9.13 14.70 -3.40
N ASP A 231 10.00 13.72 -3.16
CA ASP A 231 10.78 13.04 -4.20
C ASP A 231 10.22 11.64 -4.43
N VAL A 232 9.80 11.36 -5.67
CA VAL A 232 9.27 10.06 -6.08
C VAL A 232 10.31 9.38 -6.95
N LYS A 233 11.02 8.40 -6.41
CA LYS A 233 11.98 7.56 -7.15
C LYS A 233 11.24 6.36 -7.72
N THR A 234 11.14 6.27 -9.05
CA THR A 234 10.39 5.22 -9.74
C THR A 234 11.26 4.08 -10.25
N ALA A 235 12.57 4.30 -10.45
CA ALA A 235 13.53 3.29 -10.90
C ALA A 235 14.99 3.68 -10.56
N ALA A 236 15.90 2.72 -10.65
CA ALA A 236 17.34 2.84 -10.47
C ALA A 236 17.77 3.48 -9.13
N PHE A 237 16.99 3.28 -8.07
CA PHE A 237 17.31 3.81 -6.74
C PHE A 237 18.54 3.16 -6.10
N GLU A 238 19.28 3.98 -5.36
CA GLU A 238 20.61 3.73 -4.82
C GLU A 238 20.61 2.68 -3.68
N PRO A 239 21.76 2.04 -3.37
CA PRO A 239 21.84 0.99 -2.34
C PRO A 239 21.41 1.40 -0.93
N LYS A 240 21.34 2.71 -0.65
CA LYS A 240 20.88 3.24 0.64
C LYS A 240 19.39 2.98 0.87
N TYR A 241 18.61 2.89 -0.21
CA TYR A 241 17.19 2.57 -0.19
C TYR A 241 16.93 1.06 -0.30
N GLY A 242 15.82 0.62 0.29
CA GLY A 242 15.31 -0.75 0.31
C GLY A 242 13.87 -0.75 0.83
N LEU A 243 13.39 -1.88 1.37
CA LEU A 243 12.01 -2.03 1.90
C LEU A 243 10.90 -1.81 0.85
N GLY A 244 11.21 -2.02 -0.43
CA GLY A 244 10.25 -1.86 -1.51
C GLY A 244 10.85 -2.32 -2.83
N ASP A 245 10.02 -3.01 -3.62
CA ASP A 245 10.33 -3.40 -5.00
C ASP A 245 9.65 -2.46 -6.02
N GLY A 246 8.76 -1.59 -5.57
CA GLY A 246 8.07 -0.55 -6.32
C GLY A 246 8.85 0.76 -6.41
N GLY A 247 8.33 1.79 -5.78
CA GLY A 247 8.95 3.11 -5.68
C GLY A 247 9.41 3.44 -4.27
N ILE A 248 10.33 4.39 -4.20
CA ILE A 248 10.72 5.06 -2.95
C ILE A 248 10.15 6.46 -2.97
N VAL A 249 9.39 6.83 -1.95
CA VAL A 249 8.82 8.17 -1.80
C VAL A 249 9.41 8.82 -0.56
N GLU A 250 10.17 9.90 -0.76
CA GLU A 250 10.75 10.68 0.32
C GLU A 250 9.99 12.01 0.47
N ILE A 251 9.47 12.25 1.66
CA ILE A 251 8.74 13.46 2.01
C ILE A 251 9.58 14.27 2.99
N VAL A 252 9.78 15.56 2.73
CA VAL A 252 10.46 16.45 3.67
C VAL A 252 9.49 17.48 4.20
N THR A 253 9.46 17.66 5.52
CA THR A 253 8.60 18.68 6.15
C THR A 253 9.32 20.02 6.28
N LYS A 254 8.56 21.12 6.29
CA LYS A 254 9.08 22.49 6.39
C LYS A 254 9.92 22.71 7.66
N SER A 255 10.88 23.62 7.57
CA SER A 255 11.82 23.99 8.64
C SER A 255 11.80 25.49 8.91
N GLY A 256 12.29 25.90 10.09
CA GLY A 256 12.44 27.31 10.45
C GLY A 256 13.56 28.01 9.69
N THR A 257 13.48 29.34 9.63
CA THR A 257 14.43 30.20 8.88
C THR A 257 14.96 31.36 9.73
N ASN A 258 15.86 32.15 9.17
CA ASN A 258 16.38 33.38 9.80
C ASN A 258 15.40 34.57 9.82
N LYS A 259 14.17 34.37 9.35
CA LYS A 259 13.07 35.33 9.41
C LYS A 259 11.88 34.64 10.04
N TYR A 260 11.04 35.39 10.75
CA TYR A 260 9.73 34.85 11.14
C TYR A 260 8.86 34.75 9.89
N HIS A 261 8.16 33.64 9.76
CA HIS A 261 7.20 33.41 8.69
C HIS A 261 6.07 32.52 9.19
N GLY A 262 4.94 32.57 8.52
CA GLY A 262 3.79 31.74 8.86
C GLY A 262 2.64 31.95 7.89
N SER A 263 1.61 31.11 8.05
CA SER A 263 0.38 31.20 7.28
C SER A 263 -0.84 30.86 8.12
N LEU A 264 -1.97 31.51 7.80
CA LEU A 264 -3.30 31.03 8.12
C LEU A 264 -3.99 30.67 6.81
N GLU A 265 -4.47 29.44 6.71
CA GLU A 265 -4.99 28.85 5.47
C GLU A 265 -6.41 28.34 5.70
N GLY A 266 -7.27 28.49 4.71
CA GLY A 266 -8.61 27.91 4.70
C GLY A 266 -8.93 27.36 3.32
N TYR A 267 -9.32 26.09 3.26
CA TYR A 267 -9.75 25.42 2.03
C TYR A 267 -11.18 24.90 2.20
N LEU A 268 -12.03 25.21 1.23
CA LEU A 268 -13.47 24.95 1.27
C LEU A 268 -13.91 24.27 -0.02
N GLN A 269 -14.31 23.01 0.07
CA GLN A 269 -14.91 22.24 -1.01
C GLN A 269 -16.33 21.84 -0.58
N PRO A 270 -17.32 22.72 -0.73
CA PRO A 270 -18.67 22.47 -0.25
C PRO A 270 -19.43 21.50 -1.15
N GLY A 271 -20.44 20.81 -0.60
CA GLY A 271 -21.25 19.85 -1.35
C GLY A 271 -21.96 20.43 -2.58
N TRP A 272 -22.35 21.72 -2.54
CA TRP A 272 -22.94 22.43 -3.68
C TRP A 272 -21.95 22.70 -4.82
N GLY A 273 -20.64 22.61 -4.54
CA GLY A 273 -19.57 22.76 -5.52
C GLY A 273 -19.40 21.52 -6.41
N PHE A 274 -20.15 20.43 -6.18
CA PHE A 274 -20.14 19.23 -7.01
C PHE A 274 -21.25 19.25 -8.06
N ALA A 275 -20.92 18.89 -9.30
CA ALA A 275 -21.92 18.53 -10.29
C ALA A 275 -22.57 17.16 -9.97
N SER A 276 -23.71 16.87 -10.61
CA SER A 276 -24.44 15.62 -10.41
C SER A 276 -23.63 14.40 -10.83
N ARG A 277 -23.51 13.42 -9.93
CA ARG A 277 -22.87 12.12 -10.17
C ARG A 277 -23.80 11.19 -10.94
N LYS A 278 -23.25 10.43 -11.89
CA LYS A 278 -23.87 9.19 -12.39
C LYS A 278 -24.00 8.21 -11.23
N GLN A 279 -25.18 7.61 -11.08
CA GLN A 279 -25.46 6.72 -9.96
C GLN A 279 -25.53 5.28 -10.44
N LEU A 280 -24.92 4.37 -9.68
CA LEU A 280 -24.83 2.96 -10.08
C LEU A 280 -26.20 2.26 -10.09
N TYR A 281 -27.12 2.63 -9.19
CA TYR A 281 -28.47 2.05 -9.15
C TYR A 281 -29.25 2.23 -10.46
N GLN A 282 -28.88 3.22 -11.29
CA GLN A 282 -29.53 3.51 -12.58
C GLN A 282 -29.27 2.43 -13.64
N TYR A 283 -28.43 1.43 -13.34
CA TYR A 283 -28.04 0.36 -14.25
C TYR A 283 -28.74 -0.98 -13.93
N ASN A 284 -29.87 -0.95 -13.21
CA ASN A 284 -30.77 -2.10 -12.95
C ASN A 284 -30.03 -3.33 -12.43
N TYR A 285 -29.24 -3.17 -11.37
CA TYR A 285 -28.59 -4.29 -10.73
C TYR A 285 -29.59 -5.29 -10.14
N VAL A 286 -29.23 -6.56 -10.11
CA VAL A 286 -30.08 -7.71 -9.70
C VAL A 286 -29.50 -8.45 -8.50
N VAL A 287 -28.18 -8.53 -8.39
CA VAL A 287 -27.45 -9.23 -7.32
C VAL A 287 -27.00 -8.26 -6.24
N ASN A 288 -26.52 -7.08 -6.62
CA ASN A 288 -26.06 -6.03 -5.70
C ASN A 288 -26.94 -4.77 -5.81
N THR A 289 -27.33 -4.09 -4.73
CA THR A 289 -28.13 -2.83 -4.82
C THR A 289 -27.27 -1.62 -4.47
N PRO A 290 -26.44 -1.10 -5.38
CA PRO A 290 -25.38 -0.17 -5.03
C PRO A 290 -25.90 1.16 -4.46
N ALA A 291 -25.30 1.60 -3.36
CA ALA A 291 -25.61 2.88 -2.75
C ALA A 291 -25.26 4.07 -3.66
N GLN A 292 -25.91 5.20 -3.39
CA GLN A 292 -25.68 6.49 -4.03
C GLN A 292 -24.62 7.29 -3.29
N THR A 293 -23.78 8.01 -4.04
CA THR A 293 -22.94 9.09 -3.50
C THR A 293 -23.47 10.41 -4.04
N LEU A 294 -23.84 11.34 -3.16
CA LEU A 294 -24.42 12.62 -3.53
C LEU A 294 -23.34 13.71 -3.68
N SER A 295 -22.51 13.88 -2.66
CA SER A 295 -21.36 14.82 -2.65
C SER A 295 -20.26 14.33 -1.72
N SER A 296 -19.05 14.90 -1.86
CA SER A 296 -17.91 14.60 -1.00
C SER A 296 -17.27 15.88 -0.43
N PRO A 297 -17.96 16.64 0.45
CA PRO A 297 -17.47 17.90 0.97
C PRO A 297 -16.16 17.76 1.74
N GLN A 298 -15.27 18.76 1.65
CA GLN A 298 -14.03 18.82 2.40
C GLN A 298 -13.79 20.23 2.92
N TYR A 299 -13.37 20.33 4.19
CA TYR A 299 -13.06 21.58 4.86
C TYR A 299 -11.74 21.44 5.60
N GLU A 300 -10.86 22.39 5.40
CA GLU A 300 -9.54 22.41 6.02
C GLU A 300 -9.24 23.83 6.51
N GLY A 301 -8.72 23.92 7.73
CA GLY A 301 -8.13 25.14 8.25
C GLY A 301 -6.73 24.84 8.75
N ALA A 302 -5.75 25.65 8.36
CA ALA A 302 -4.35 25.39 8.71
C ALA A 302 -3.69 26.64 9.31
N ALA A 303 -2.77 26.43 10.25
CA ALA A 303 -1.94 27.47 10.81
C ALA A 303 -0.48 27.00 10.85
N THR A 304 0.43 27.81 10.32
CA THR A 304 1.88 27.56 10.37
C THR A 304 2.63 28.73 10.98
N PHE A 305 3.71 28.43 11.69
CA PHE A 305 4.60 29.45 12.25
C PHE A 305 6.02 28.91 12.37
N GLY A 306 6.99 29.67 11.90
CA GLY A 306 8.41 29.31 11.98
C GLY A 306 9.33 30.52 12.01
N GLY A 307 10.57 30.27 12.39
CA GLY A 307 11.60 31.29 12.47
C GLY A 307 12.81 30.85 13.28
N PHE A 308 13.49 31.81 13.90
CA PHE A 308 14.66 31.55 14.74
C PHE A 308 14.34 31.75 16.22
N ILE A 309 14.93 30.92 17.07
CA ILE A 309 15.10 31.19 18.51
C ILE A 309 16.41 31.95 18.71
N LEU A 310 17.47 31.49 18.04
CA LEU A 310 18.77 32.15 17.98
C LEU A 310 19.18 32.24 16.52
N ARG A 311 19.31 33.47 16.01
CA ARG A 311 19.66 33.73 14.60
C ARG A 311 20.92 32.94 14.22
N ASP A 312 20.89 32.35 13.02
CA ASP A 312 21.97 31.51 12.44
C ASP A 312 22.30 30.23 13.24
N LYS A 313 21.56 29.89 14.31
CA LYS A 313 21.89 28.74 15.17
C LYS A 313 20.75 27.83 15.55
N VAL A 314 19.59 28.38 15.92
CA VAL A 314 18.45 27.61 16.42
C VAL A 314 17.20 28.09 15.71
N PHE A 315 16.52 27.18 15.03
CA PHE A 315 15.34 27.42 14.22
C PHE A 315 14.20 26.53 14.67
N PHE A 316 12.97 27.01 14.56
CA PHE A 316 11.77 26.24 14.86
C PHE A 316 10.73 26.39 13.76
N PHE A 317 9.89 25.38 13.60
CA PHE A 317 8.70 25.40 12.77
C PHE A 317 7.59 24.59 13.44
N GLY A 318 6.35 25.04 13.33
CA GLY A 318 5.16 24.35 13.80
C GLY A 318 4.00 24.53 12.83
N ALA A 319 3.16 23.50 12.74
CA ALA A 319 1.93 23.51 11.97
C ALA A 319 0.81 22.78 12.70
N PHE A 320 -0.43 23.25 12.53
CA PHE A 320 -1.65 22.60 12.98
C PHE A 320 -2.70 22.73 11.89
N ASP A 321 -3.36 21.62 11.56
CA ASP A 321 -4.18 21.50 10.37
C ASP A 321 -5.40 20.59 10.60
N PRO A 322 -6.46 21.10 11.25
CA PRO A 322 -7.73 20.42 11.38
C PRO A 322 -8.46 20.29 10.03
N THR A 323 -8.86 19.06 9.70
CA THR A 323 -9.66 18.76 8.51
C THR A 323 -10.97 18.07 8.87
N LEU A 324 -12.02 18.35 8.10
CA LEU A 324 -13.28 17.61 8.06
C LEU A 324 -13.54 17.15 6.63
N THR A 325 -13.48 15.85 6.39
CA THR A 325 -13.84 15.24 5.11
C THR A 325 -15.14 14.48 5.25
N GLN A 326 -16.06 14.64 4.31
CA GLN A 326 -17.37 14.00 4.35
C GLN A 326 -17.70 13.34 3.02
N ASP A 327 -18.40 12.20 3.11
CA ASP A 327 -19.04 11.52 1.99
C ASP A 327 -20.53 11.44 2.30
N ILE A 328 -21.36 12.09 1.49
CA ILE A 328 -22.82 12.09 1.64
C ILE A 328 -23.38 10.91 0.86
N LYS A 329 -23.76 9.85 1.57
CA LYS A 329 -24.31 8.62 0.98
C LYS A 329 -25.82 8.56 1.16
N LEU A 330 -26.49 7.87 0.24
CA LEU A 330 -27.91 7.54 0.30
C LEU A 330 -28.05 6.10 -0.20
N ALA A 331 -28.91 5.29 0.41
CA ALA A 331 -29.10 3.92 -0.03
C ALA A 331 -29.69 3.85 -1.46
N ASP A 332 -29.65 2.67 -2.07
CA ASP A 332 -30.39 2.40 -3.31
C ASP A 332 -31.90 2.63 -3.09
N PRO A 333 -32.65 3.21 -4.05
CA PRO A 333 -34.10 3.37 -3.94
C PRO A 333 -34.89 2.06 -3.68
N ALA A 334 -34.37 0.91 -4.08
CA ALA A 334 -34.96 -0.41 -3.80
C ALA A 334 -34.59 -0.97 -2.42
N ALA A 335 -33.59 -0.39 -1.74
CA ALA A 335 -33.14 -0.86 -0.43
C ALA A 335 -34.02 -0.34 0.72
N VAL A 336 -34.15 -1.16 1.77
CA VAL A 336 -34.92 -0.81 2.99
C VAL A 336 -34.42 0.47 3.66
N LEU A 337 -33.09 0.70 3.64
CA LEU A 337 -32.45 1.86 4.27
C LEU A 337 -32.66 3.18 3.51
N TYR A 338 -33.29 3.17 2.33
CA TYR A 338 -33.57 4.40 1.57
C TYR A 338 -34.43 5.40 2.35
N ALA A 339 -35.41 4.89 3.10
CA ALA A 339 -36.31 5.70 3.91
C ALA A 339 -35.60 6.48 5.04
N ALA A 340 -34.37 6.07 5.40
CA ALA A 340 -33.58 6.76 6.41
C ALA A 340 -32.90 8.04 5.89
N GLY A 341 -32.97 8.30 4.58
CA GLY A 341 -32.46 9.52 3.96
C GLY A 341 -30.92 9.59 3.89
N PRO A 342 -30.37 10.70 3.36
CA PRO A 342 -28.93 10.86 3.21
C PRO A 342 -28.21 10.94 4.56
N HIS A 343 -27.02 10.33 4.63
CA HIS A 343 -26.18 10.30 5.83
C HIS A 343 -24.74 10.70 5.49
N ALA A 344 -24.14 11.48 6.38
CA ALA A 344 -22.77 11.93 6.24
C ALA A 344 -21.79 10.95 6.91
N ARG A 345 -20.90 10.37 6.11
CA ARG A 345 -19.71 9.64 6.60
C ARG A 345 -18.58 10.65 6.72
N SER A 346 -18.19 10.98 7.94
CA SER A 346 -17.38 12.14 8.30
C SER A 346 -16.14 11.72 9.05
N THR A 347 -14.99 12.22 8.62
CA THR A 347 -13.72 12.08 9.35
C THR A 347 -13.23 13.45 9.76
N THR A 348 -12.93 13.61 11.05
CA THR A 348 -12.16 14.74 11.56
C THR A 348 -10.73 14.28 11.82
N ALA A 349 -9.74 14.95 11.23
CA ALA A 349 -8.33 14.75 11.54
C ALA A 349 -7.75 16.03 12.15
N LEU A 350 -6.87 15.90 13.15
CA LEU A 350 -6.22 17.01 13.82
C LEU A 350 -4.71 16.94 13.60
N SER A 351 -4.29 17.12 12.35
CA SER A 351 -2.89 16.97 11.94
C SER A 351 -2.00 18.04 12.57
N TRP A 352 -0.79 17.68 12.95
CA TRP A 352 0.19 18.59 13.51
C TRP A 352 1.61 18.21 13.09
N SER A 353 2.50 19.20 13.05
CA SER A 353 3.92 19.02 12.83
C SER A 353 4.72 20.01 13.65
N GLY A 354 5.85 19.57 14.20
CA GLY A 354 6.80 20.41 14.91
C GLY A 354 8.22 20.01 14.55
N LYS A 355 9.07 21.00 14.28
CA LYS A 355 10.48 20.80 13.93
C LYS A 355 11.37 21.82 14.64
N LEU A 356 12.48 21.35 15.20
CA LEU A 356 13.53 22.13 15.82
C LEU A 356 14.86 21.78 15.14
N THR A 357 15.53 22.78 14.57
CA THR A 357 16.85 22.63 13.96
C THR A 357 17.86 23.43 14.75
N PHE A 358 18.98 22.82 15.11
CA PHE A 358 20.03 23.41 15.93
C PHE A 358 21.40 23.13 15.32
N THR A 359 22.23 24.16 15.14
CA THR A 359 23.61 24.05 14.69
C THR A 359 24.57 24.36 15.85
N PRO A 360 24.90 23.36 16.71
CA PRO A 360 25.78 23.58 17.88
C PRO A 360 27.17 24.08 17.48
N PHE A 361 27.66 23.60 16.33
CA PHE A 361 28.95 23.91 15.77
C PHE A 361 28.78 24.22 14.28
N ALA A 362 29.73 24.93 13.67
CA ALA A 362 29.65 25.30 12.25
C ALA A 362 29.60 24.09 11.29
N ASN A 363 30.01 22.91 11.75
CA ASN A 363 30.09 21.68 10.98
C ASN A 363 29.01 20.65 11.35
N THR A 364 28.10 20.97 12.28
CA THR A 364 27.15 19.99 12.83
C THR A 364 25.75 20.59 12.89
N VAL A 365 24.78 19.87 12.31
CA VAL A 365 23.35 20.19 12.35
C VAL A 365 22.64 19.05 13.08
N VAL A 366 21.86 19.39 14.09
CA VAL A 366 20.98 18.49 14.83
C VAL A 366 19.54 18.91 14.55
N GLU A 367 18.68 17.96 14.24
CA GLU A 367 17.26 18.22 14.01
C GLU A 367 16.39 17.25 14.82
N PHE A 368 15.32 17.79 15.39
CA PHE A 368 14.25 17.03 16.01
C PHE A 368 12.97 17.37 15.26
N SER A 369 12.24 16.37 14.77
CA SER A 369 10.90 16.60 14.23
C SER A 369 9.91 15.59 14.77
N SER A 370 8.64 16.00 14.85
CA SER A 370 7.55 15.12 15.20
C SER A 370 6.27 15.59 14.54
N TYR A 371 5.46 14.65 14.07
CA TYR A 371 4.21 14.90 13.38
C TYR A 371 3.24 13.73 13.59
N GLY A 372 1.95 14.00 13.42
CA GLY A 372 0.89 13.01 13.60
C GLY A 372 -0.50 13.56 13.30
N ASP A 373 -1.49 12.67 13.27
CA ASP A 373 -2.84 12.93 12.77
C ASP A 373 -3.93 12.15 13.53
N PRO A 374 -4.11 12.42 14.84
CA PRO A 374 -5.21 11.81 15.58
C PRO A 374 -6.54 12.13 14.89
N SER A 375 -7.24 11.07 14.51
CA SER A 375 -8.41 11.12 13.63
C SER A 375 -9.58 10.34 14.20
N ARG A 376 -10.80 10.80 13.92
CA ARG A 376 -12.05 10.16 14.34
C ARG A 376 -13.04 10.16 13.20
N HIS A 377 -13.65 9.01 12.97
CA HIS A 377 -14.79 8.85 12.09
C HIS A 377 -16.09 8.82 12.91
N ASN A 378 -17.15 9.46 12.42
CA ASN A 378 -18.44 9.43 13.10
C ASN A 378 -19.09 8.05 13.00
N ALA A 379 -20.11 7.82 13.83
CA ALA A 379 -20.96 6.66 13.66
C ALA A 379 -21.75 6.78 12.35
N SER A 380 -21.58 5.84 11.43
CA SER A 380 -22.33 5.80 10.17
C SER A 380 -22.39 4.38 9.60
N PRO A 381 -23.38 4.04 8.77
CA PRO A 381 -23.40 2.76 8.07
C PRO A 381 -22.16 2.56 7.19
N ASN A 382 -21.65 1.33 7.14
CA ASN A 382 -20.64 0.96 6.15
C ASN A 382 -21.25 1.08 4.72
N THR A 383 -20.47 1.59 3.77
CA THR A 383 -20.86 1.69 2.35
C THR A 383 -21.28 0.36 1.73
N GLY A 384 -20.66 -0.74 2.15
CA GLY A 384 -21.09 -2.09 1.73
C GLY A 384 -22.53 -2.37 2.18
N SER A 385 -22.85 -2.11 3.46
CA SER A 385 -24.18 -2.32 4.04
C SER A 385 -25.27 -1.41 3.47
N LEU A 386 -24.90 -0.25 2.92
CA LEU A 386 -25.83 0.63 2.18
C LEU A 386 -26.15 0.08 0.78
N GLY A 387 -25.34 -0.87 0.30
CA GLY A 387 -25.35 -1.43 -1.04
C GLY A 387 -25.92 -2.85 -1.17
N VAL A 388 -26.34 -3.50 -0.07
CA VAL A 388 -26.86 -4.88 -0.08
C VAL A 388 -28.39 -4.91 -0.10
N ASP A 389 -28.94 -5.73 -1.00
CA ASP A 389 -30.35 -5.85 -1.36
C ASP A 389 -31.22 -6.50 -0.25
N THR A 390 -32.46 -6.00 -0.14
CA THR A 390 -33.77 -6.44 0.43
C THR A 390 -33.89 -7.40 1.62
N SER A 391 -32.82 -8.04 2.06
CA SER A 391 -32.87 -9.06 3.11
C SER A 391 -32.60 -8.51 4.52
N PHE A 392 -32.13 -7.27 4.62
CA PHE A 392 -32.07 -6.46 5.86
C PHE A 392 -33.46 -5.98 6.30
N SER A 393 -34.45 -6.86 6.39
CA SER A 393 -35.85 -6.50 6.69
C SER A 393 -36.09 -6.00 8.13
N GLY A 394 -35.05 -5.64 8.89
CA GLY A 394 -35.16 -5.24 10.30
C GLY A 394 -34.05 -4.36 10.88
N THR A 395 -32.95 -4.05 10.18
CA THR A 395 -31.84 -3.32 10.83
C THR A 395 -32.08 -1.82 10.88
N SER A 396 -32.14 -1.27 12.10
CA SER A 396 -31.88 0.16 12.32
C SER A 396 -30.51 0.53 11.75
N ILE A 397 -30.33 1.76 11.28
CA ILE A 397 -29.01 2.31 10.87
C ILE A 397 -27.91 1.95 11.88
N ALA A 398 -28.25 1.91 13.18
CA ALA A 398 -27.31 1.61 14.24
C ALA A 398 -26.74 0.18 14.23
N ALA A 399 -27.46 -0.81 13.68
CA ALA A 399 -27.00 -2.20 13.64
C ALA A 399 -25.91 -2.45 12.59
N VAL A 400 -25.81 -1.56 11.60
CA VAL A 400 -24.82 -1.60 10.51
C VAL A 400 -23.85 -0.42 10.55
N SER A 401 -23.92 0.38 11.63
CA SER A 401 -23.06 1.53 11.83
C SER A 401 -21.90 1.20 12.74
N ASP A 402 -20.74 1.70 12.34
CA ASP A 402 -19.50 1.67 13.08
C ASP A 402 -18.96 3.09 13.23
N SER A 403 -18.09 3.27 14.21
CA SER A 403 -17.28 4.47 14.35
C SER A 403 -15.87 4.02 14.67
N TYR A 404 -14.86 4.69 14.14
CA TYR A 404 -13.49 4.28 14.34
C TYR A 404 -12.59 5.48 14.63
N ASN A 405 -11.47 5.22 15.29
CA ASN A 405 -10.40 6.18 15.44
C ASN A 405 -9.08 5.57 15.00
N TYR A 406 -8.19 6.44 14.55
CA TYR A 406 -6.86 6.07 14.14
C TYR A 406 -5.92 7.26 14.32
N GLY A 407 -4.63 7.01 14.14
CA GLY A 407 -3.66 8.08 14.02
C GLY A 407 -2.24 7.58 14.14
N THR A 408 -1.36 8.30 13.48
CA THR A 408 0.08 8.10 13.52
C THR A 408 0.73 9.10 14.48
N ARG A 409 1.91 8.74 14.98
CA ARG A 409 2.83 9.66 15.62
C ARG A 409 4.25 9.26 15.28
N ASN A 410 4.91 10.11 14.52
CA ASN A 410 6.29 9.93 14.09
C ASN A 410 7.16 10.95 14.84
N SER A 411 8.32 10.51 15.32
CA SER A 411 9.29 11.37 16.01
C SER A 411 10.70 10.97 15.61
N ILE A 412 11.52 11.93 15.21
CA ILE A 412 12.89 11.72 14.77
C ILE A 412 13.85 12.67 15.49
N ALA A 413 15.02 12.14 15.81
CA ALA A 413 16.20 12.91 16.17
C ALA A 413 17.31 12.52 15.20
N ARG A 414 17.89 13.50 14.51
CA ARG A 414 18.98 13.28 13.55
C ARG A 414 20.12 14.26 13.73
N VAL A 415 21.31 13.82 13.40
CA VAL A 415 22.54 14.61 13.39
C VAL A 415 23.27 14.41 12.07
N ASN A 416 23.70 15.52 11.49
CA ASN A 416 24.59 15.56 10.35
C ASN A 416 25.84 16.31 10.78
N SER A 417 27.02 15.72 10.59
CA SER A 417 28.29 16.35 10.94
C SER A 417 29.34 16.18 9.87
N VAL A 418 30.16 17.20 9.64
CA VAL A 418 31.39 17.10 8.85
C VAL A 418 32.51 16.75 9.82
N LEU A 419 32.98 15.51 9.75
CA LEU A 419 33.94 14.94 10.70
C LEU A 419 35.38 15.35 10.36
N TYR A 420 35.71 15.38 9.06
CA TYR A 420 37.01 15.78 8.52
C TYR A 420 36.86 16.36 7.10
N LYS A 421 37.92 16.94 6.53
CA LYS A 421 37.91 17.44 5.14
C LYS A 421 37.56 16.29 4.19
N GLY A 422 36.40 16.40 3.53
CA GLY A 422 35.89 15.37 2.63
C GLY A 422 35.29 14.15 3.35
N LEU A 423 35.04 14.17 4.66
CA LEU A 423 34.36 13.10 5.39
C LEU A 423 33.17 13.65 6.17
N THR A 424 31.98 13.16 5.87
CA THR A 424 30.74 13.52 6.56
C THR A 424 30.09 12.29 7.17
N GLY A 425 29.41 12.50 8.29
CA GLY A 425 28.65 11.48 9.00
C GLY A 425 27.22 11.92 9.27
N PHE A 426 26.32 10.96 9.16
CA PHE A 426 24.91 11.10 9.46
C PHE A 426 24.51 10.01 10.46
N GLY A 427 23.63 10.38 11.39
CA GLY A 427 22.98 9.44 12.30
C GLY A 427 21.56 9.87 12.61
N ALA A 428 20.63 8.94 12.65
CA ALA A 428 19.24 9.19 13.02
C ALA A 428 18.68 8.07 13.89
N TYR A 429 17.81 8.46 14.81
CA TYR A 429 16.89 7.59 15.52
C TYR A 429 15.47 8.07 15.25
N ALA A 430 14.59 7.16 14.88
CA ALA A 430 13.17 7.47 14.78
C ALA A 430 12.32 6.48 15.58
N TYR A 431 11.16 6.96 16.00
CA TYR A 431 10.13 6.19 16.65
C TYR A 431 8.79 6.56 16.02
N SER A 432 8.10 5.55 15.50
CA SER A 432 6.78 5.66 14.92
C SER A 432 5.80 4.79 15.70
N THR A 433 4.58 5.30 15.88
CA THR A 433 3.47 4.51 16.40
C THR A 433 2.23 4.80 15.60
N GLU A 434 1.46 3.77 15.34
CA GLU A 434 0.17 3.88 14.70
C GLU A 434 -0.82 2.93 15.35
N HIS A 435 -2.10 3.27 15.19
CA HIS A 435 -3.18 2.45 15.71
C HIS A 435 -4.44 2.66 14.89
N PHE A 436 -5.28 1.65 14.91
CA PHE A 436 -6.65 1.69 14.43
C PHE A 436 -7.54 1.02 15.47
N ASN A 437 -8.66 1.64 15.81
CA ASN A 437 -9.70 1.01 16.61
C ASN A 437 -11.06 1.25 15.99
N ASP A 438 -11.74 0.17 15.67
CA ASP A 438 -13.15 0.17 15.32
C ASP A 438 -14.07 -0.11 16.52
N PHE A 439 -15.21 0.57 16.53
CA PHE A 439 -16.25 0.54 17.56
C PHE A 439 -17.62 0.42 16.88
N PRO A 440 -18.20 -0.79 16.82
CA PRO A 440 -19.55 -0.96 16.31
C PRO A 440 -20.54 -0.26 17.25
N LEU A 441 -21.57 0.39 16.69
CA LEU A 441 -22.59 1.07 17.49
C LEU A 441 -23.49 0.07 18.23
N GLN A 442 -23.65 -1.14 17.67
CA GLN A 442 -24.28 -2.29 18.33
C GLN A 442 -23.37 -3.51 18.24
N ASN A 443 -23.12 -4.16 19.38
CA ASN A 443 -22.28 -5.37 19.43
C ASN A 443 -23.13 -6.64 19.30
N LEU A 444 -23.63 -6.92 18.08
CA LEU A 444 -24.47 -8.09 17.77
C LEU A 444 -23.67 -9.22 17.10
N PRO A 445 -23.97 -10.51 17.40
CA PRO A 445 -23.39 -11.64 16.69
C PRO A 445 -23.56 -11.52 15.18
N SER A 446 -22.50 -11.83 14.43
CA SER A 446 -22.64 -11.91 12.98
C SER A 446 -23.24 -13.25 12.58
N ILE A 447 -24.30 -13.21 11.78
CA ILE A 447 -25.03 -14.39 11.34
C ILE A 447 -25.37 -14.26 9.86
N SER A 448 -25.04 -15.24 9.04
CA SER A 448 -25.57 -15.35 7.68
C SER A 448 -26.77 -16.30 7.66
N ASP A 449 -27.97 -15.79 7.39
CA ASP A 449 -29.18 -16.58 7.11
C ASP A 449 -29.01 -17.35 5.81
N ARG A 450 -28.91 -18.66 5.90
CA ARG A 450 -28.81 -19.57 4.76
C ARG A 450 -30.06 -20.42 4.55
N VAL A 451 -31.19 -20.03 5.15
CA VAL A 451 -32.48 -20.72 5.01
C VAL A 451 -33.17 -20.36 3.69
N THR A 452 -32.87 -19.18 3.14
CA THR A 452 -33.37 -18.69 1.85
C THR A 452 -32.21 -18.21 0.97
N GLN A 453 -32.42 -18.17 -0.35
CA GLN A 453 -31.48 -17.55 -1.30
C GLN A 453 -32.08 -16.23 -1.83
N PRO A 454 -31.30 -15.12 -1.88
CA PRO A 454 -29.90 -15.00 -1.47
C PRO A 454 -29.72 -15.04 0.07
N PHE A 455 -28.52 -15.41 0.52
CA PHE A 455 -28.18 -15.44 1.95
C PHE A 455 -28.20 -14.03 2.57
N THR A 456 -28.71 -13.92 3.80
CA THR A 456 -28.89 -12.63 4.49
C THR A 456 -27.90 -12.45 5.64
N PRO A 457 -26.95 -11.51 5.60
CA PRO A 457 -26.07 -11.25 6.74
C PRO A 457 -26.73 -10.35 7.80
N TYR A 458 -26.45 -10.64 9.07
CA TYR A 458 -26.74 -9.83 10.25
C TYR A 458 -25.43 -9.48 10.96
N GLY A 459 -25.40 -8.33 11.64
CA GLY A 459 -24.21 -7.85 12.35
C GLY A 459 -23.06 -7.50 11.42
N PHE A 460 -21.90 -7.17 12.01
CA PHE A 460 -20.76 -6.63 11.26
C PHE A 460 -19.69 -7.68 10.93
N GLY A 461 -19.71 -8.86 11.56
CA GLY A 461 -18.69 -9.90 11.38
C GLY A 461 -17.59 -9.78 12.41
N THR A 462 -16.75 -8.77 12.25
CA THR A 462 -15.56 -8.51 13.07
C THR A 462 -15.28 -7.02 13.11
N TYR A 463 -14.91 -6.49 14.27
CA TYR A 463 -14.34 -5.13 14.35
C TYR A 463 -12.84 -5.23 14.61
N TYR A 464 -12.07 -4.43 13.88
CA TYR A 464 -10.62 -4.52 13.86
C TYR A 464 -9.99 -3.55 14.85
N LYS A 465 -8.98 -4.04 15.59
CA LYS A 465 -8.09 -3.17 16.36
C LYS A 465 -6.66 -3.59 16.13
N THR A 466 -5.85 -2.64 15.69
CA THR A 466 -4.43 -2.85 15.42
C THR A 466 -3.61 -1.80 16.12
N LYS A 467 -2.39 -2.20 16.46
CA LYS A 467 -1.38 -1.29 16.99
C LYS A 467 -0.01 -1.69 16.48
N ASP A 468 0.72 -0.73 15.96
CA ASP A 468 2.11 -0.88 15.57
C ASP A 468 2.98 0.12 16.36
N ALA A 469 4.17 -0.33 16.73
CA ALA A 469 5.25 0.50 17.21
C ALA A 469 6.55 0.10 16.52
N ASN A 470 7.18 1.07 15.88
CA ASN A 470 8.43 0.90 15.16
C ASN A 470 9.51 1.84 15.72
N TYR A 471 10.75 1.36 15.80
CA TYR A 471 11.91 2.23 15.94
C TYR A 471 13.00 1.90 14.94
N THR A 472 13.58 2.95 14.36
CA THR A 472 14.67 2.86 13.38
C THR A 472 15.95 3.48 13.92
N LEU A 473 17.07 2.90 13.48
CA LEU A 473 18.40 3.47 13.63
C LEU A 473 19.07 3.49 12.25
N THR A 474 19.51 4.67 11.84
CA THR A 474 20.22 4.86 10.57
C THR A 474 21.54 5.54 10.82
N GLY A 475 22.60 5.07 10.18
CA GLY A 475 23.91 5.69 10.22
C GLY A 475 24.59 5.61 8.87
N GLU A 476 25.28 6.67 8.48
CA GLU A 476 25.97 6.76 7.19
C GLU A 476 27.26 7.57 7.32
N LEU A 477 28.29 7.15 6.59
CA LEU A 477 29.51 7.90 6.36
C LEU A 477 29.70 8.10 4.86
N GLN A 478 29.99 9.33 4.45
CA GLN A 478 30.34 9.68 3.08
C GLN A 478 31.74 10.28 3.05
N ALA A 479 32.59 9.78 2.16
CA ALA A 479 33.94 10.26 1.93
C ALA A 479 34.13 10.70 0.46
N ASN A 480 34.63 11.92 0.27
CA ASN A 480 34.92 12.50 -1.04
C ASN A 480 36.43 12.59 -1.23
N GLY A 481 36.92 12.11 -2.38
CA GLY A 481 38.33 12.06 -2.74
C GLY A 481 38.58 12.51 -4.18
N ASN A 482 39.83 12.86 -4.48
CA ASN A 482 40.24 13.23 -5.84
C ASN A 482 41.59 12.60 -6.17
N PHE A 483 41.56 11.34 -6.61
CA PHE A 483 42.72 10.58 -7.08
C PHE A 483 42.30 9.81 -8.33
N PHE A 484 43.05 9.95 -9.44
CA PHE A 484 42.66 9.41 -10.75
C PHE A 484 41.22 9.75 -11.20
N GLY A 485 40.65 10.85 -10.70
CA GLY A 485 39.25 11.21 -10.86
C GLY A 485 38.62 11.63 -9.53
N LYS A 486 37.36 12.06 -9.58
CA LYS A 486 36.57 12.34 -8.38
C LYS A 486 35.94 11.05 -7.86
N HIS A 487 35.95 10.88 -6.55
CA HIS A 487 35.37 9.75 -5.84
C HIS A 487 34.42 10.26 -4.77
N THR A 488 33.26 9.60 -4.66
CA THR A 488 32.32 9.77 -3.54
C THR A 488 31.93 8.38 -3.06
N ALA A 489 32.56 7.95 -1.97
CA ALA A 489 32.31 6.68 -1.31
C ALA A 489 31.29 6.87 -0.18
N MET A 490 30.30 5.99 -0.07
CA MET A 490 29.32 5.98 1.00
C MET A 490 29.25 4.58 1.61
N VAL A 491 29.14 4.52 2.93
CA VAL A 491 28.80 3.31 3.66
C VAL A 491 27.71 3.62 4.67
N GLY A 492 26.72 2.75 4.78
CA GLY A 492 25.62 2.97 5.71
C GLY A 492 25.10 1.69 6.32
N TYR A 493 24.40 1.86 7.44
CA TYR A 493 23.73 0.82 8.19
C TYR A 493 22.32 1.30 8.58
N PHE A 494 21.35 0.41 8.45
CA PHE A 494 19.96 0.65 8.82
C PHE A 494 19.44 -0.53 9.63
N TYR A 495 18.71 -0.23 10.70
CA TYR A 495 18.03 -1.18 11.56
C TYR A 495 16.60 -0.72 11.81
N ASN A 496 15.66 -1.63 11.67
CA ASN A 496 14.24 -1.44 11.91
C ASN A 496 13.75 -2.56 12.84
N HIS A 497 12.97 -2.21 13.85
CA HIS A 497 12.29 -3.19 14.71
C HIS A 497 10.84 -2.78 14.88
N VAL A 498 9.96 -3.70 14.54
CA VAL A 498 8.51 -3.51 14.49
C VAL A 498 7.86 -4.48 15.47
N ASP A 499 6.95 -3.98 16.29
CA ASP A 499 6.07 -4.80 17.13
C ASP A 499 4.61 -4.52 16.73
N PHE A 500 3.97 -5.50 16.11
CA PHE A 500 2.59 -5.40 15.65
C PHE A 500 1.67 -6.26 16.51
N ALA A 501 0.51 -5.71 16.86
CA ALA A 501 -0.54 -6.39 17.61
C ALA A 501 -1.88 -6.26 16.88
N ASN A 502 -2.46 -7.39 16.49
CA ASN A 502 -3.78 -7.48 15.90
C ASN A 502 -4.76 -8.08 16.91
N SER A 503 -5.92 -7.45 17.08
CA SER A 503 -6.99 -7.94 17.95
C SER A 503 -8.22 -8.31 17.12
N THR A 504 -8.26 -9.54 16.63
CA THR A 504 -9.39 -10.07 15.85
C THR A 504 -10.59 -10.34 16.76
N LEU A 505 -11.52 -9.38 16.82
CA LEU A 505 -12.74 -9.49 17.64
C LEU A 505 -13.96 -9.67 16.74
N ARG A 506 -14.62 -10.82 16.87
CA ARG A 506 -15.89 -11.08 16.19
C ARG A 506 -17.02 -10.29 16.87
N SER A 507 -17.93 -9.76 16.09
CA SER A 507 -19.07 -8.98 16.60
C SER A 507 -19.97 -9.88 17.45
N GLY A 508 -20.55 -9.33 18.52
CA GLY A 508 -21.34 -10.05 19.52
C GLY A 508 -20.69 -10.11 20.90
N THR A 509 -21.49 -10.36 21.93
CA THR A 509 -20.97 -10.61 23.28
C THR A 509 -20.23 -11.94 23.33
N SER A 510 -19.04 -11.96 23.94
CA SER A 510 -18.34 -13.21 24.21
C SER A 510 -19.14 -14.10 25.16
N PHE A 511 -19.03 -15.42 24.98
CA PHE A 511 -19.72 -16.42 25.78
C PHE A 511 -18.76 -17.55 26.16
N ALA A 512 -19.08 -18.30 27.22
CA ALA A 512 -18.26 -19.43 27.65
C ALA A 512 -18.50 -20.64 26.74
N ILE A 513 -17.42 -21.32 26.29
CA ILE A 513 -17.54 -22.57 25.54
C ILE A 513 -18.30 -23.60 26.40
N PRO A 514 -19.44 -24.16 25.92
CA PRO A 514 -20.24 -25.07 26.71
C PRO A 514 -19.51 -26.36 27.10
N GLY A 515 -19.71 -26.84 28.33
CA GLY A 515 -19.11 -28.10 28.78
C GLY A 515 -19.93 -29.34 28.45
N THR A 516 -21.19 -29.16 28.06
CA THR A 516 -22.14 -30.23 27.76
C THR A 516 -22.87 -29.97 26.45
N ASN A 517 -23.25 -31.05 25.77
CA ASN A 517 -24.24 -30.98 24.70
C ASN A 517 -25.66 -30.79 25.28
N ALA A 518 -26.65 -30.59 24.41
CA ALA A 518 -28.04 -30.34 24.82
C ALA A 518 -28.71 -31.54 25.54
N ASP A 519 -28.17 -32.76 25.38
CA ASP A 519 -28.58 -33.96 26.13
C ASP A 519 -27.96 -34.02 27.55
N GLY A 520 -27.12 -33.05 27.92
CA GLY A 520 -26.42 -33.01 29.22
C GLY A 520 -25.14 -33.85 29.30
N THR A 521 -24.67 -34.40 28.18
CA THR A 521 -23.45 -35.20 28.13
C THR A 521 -22.23 -34.30 27.94
N SER A 522 -21.12 -34.59 28.63
CA SER A 522 -19.90 -33.77 28.57
C SER A 522 -19.25 -33.80 27.19
N ILE A 523 -18.96 -32.62 26.61
CA ILE A 523 -18.39 -32.55 25.25
C ILE A 523 -16.96 -33.07 25.17
N THR A 524 -16.16 -32.96 26.23
CA THR A 524 -14.81 -33.51 26.31
C THR A 524 -14.80 -35.03 26.47
N SER A 525 -15.92 -35.60 26.95
CA SER A 525 -16.12 -37.06 26.97
C SER A 525 -16.63 -37.60 25.63
N LEU A 526 -17.43 -36.81 24.89
CA LEU A 526 -17.94 -37.16 23.57
C LEU A 526 -16.85 -37.05 22.50
N PHE A 527 -15.99 -36.05 22.62
CA PHE A 527 -15.02 -35.69 21.59
C PHE A 527 -13.65 -35.42 22.22
N SER A 528 -12.68 -36.31 21.94
CA SER A 528 -11.32 -36.22 22.49
C SER A 528 -10.50 -35.05 21.92
N ASN A 529 -10.92 -34.47 20.80
CA ASN A 529 -10.26 -33.33 20.17
C ASN A 529 -10.64 -31.98 20.82
N VAL A 530 -11.58 -31.96 21.77
CA VAL A 530 -11.94 -30.75 22.53
C VAL A 530 -10.97 -30.59 23.71
N PRO A 531 -10.15 -29.52 23.75
CA PRO A 531 -9.24 -29.30 24.87
C PRO A 531 -10.03 -29.02 26.16
N ALA A 532 -9.69 -29.71 27.25
CA ALA A 532 -10.36 -29.52 28.54
C ALA A 532 -10.27 -28.06 29.05
N ALA A 533 -9.19 -27.35 28.73
CA ALA A 533 -8.98 -25.95 29.08
C ALA A 533 -9.80 -24.96 28.22
N ALA A 534 -10.43 -25.41 27.14
CA ALA A 534 -11.32 -24.58 26.32
C ALA A 534 -12.71 -24.47 26.95
N VAL A 535 -13.20 -25.54 27.57
CA VAL A 535 -14.51 -25.56 28.25
C VAL A 535 -14.57 -24.49 29.34
N GLY A 536 -15.60 -23.65 29.32
CA GLY A 536 -15.79 -22.55 30.26
C GLY A 536 -14.98 -21.29 29.96
N ALA A 537 -14.04 -21.33 29.02
CA ALA A 537 -13.32 -20.15 28.57
C ALA A 537 -14.17 -19.30 27.64
N LEU A 538 -13.98 -17.98 27.65
CA LEU A 538 -14.70 -17.07 26.78
C LEU A 538 -14.22 -17.20 25.33
N THR A 539 -15.18 -17.24 24.39
CA THR A 539 -14.97 -17.19 22.94
C THR A 539 -15.86 -16.10 22.32
N ASN A 540 -15.44 -15.58 21.17
CA ASN A 540 -16.24 -14.74 20.27
C ASN A 540 -16.43 -15.50 18.95
N SER A 541 -17.56 -15.29 18.26
CA SER A 541 -17.90 -16.15 17.12
C SER A 541 -18.79 -15.46 16.09
N THR A 542 -18.70 -15.93 14.85
CA THR A 542 -19.64 -15.68 13.76
C THR A 542 -20.35 -16.97 13.36
N TYR A 543 -21.55 -16.87 12.79
CA TYR A 543 -22.42 -18.02 12.58
C TYR A 543 -23.06 -18.05 11.19
N TYR A 544 -23.42 -19.25 10.74
CA TYR A 544 -24.42 -19.49 9.71
C TYR A 544 -25.69 -20.02 10.37
N LEU A 545 -26.85 -19.51 9.96
CA LEU A 545 -28.14 -20.08 10.28
C LEU A 545 -28.52 -21.05 9.15
N LEU A 546 -28.57 -22.33 9.46
CA LEU A 546 -28.72 -23.41 8.48
C LEU A 546 -30.01 -24.19 8.71
N PRO A 547 -30.70 -24.64 7.64
CA PRO A 547 -31.83 -25.54 7.76
C PRO A 547 -31.38 -26.96 8.14
N VAL A 548 -32.26 -27.67 8.84
CA VAL A 548 -32.13 -29.12 9.08
C VAL A 548 -32.68 -29.86 7.85
N TYR A 549 -31.84 -30.69 7.24
CA TYR A 549 -32.21 -31.48 6.06
C TYR A 549 -32.69 -32.88 6.42
N GLN A 550 -33.56 -33.42 5.58
CA GLN A 550 -34.00 -34.81 5.56
C GLN A 550 -32.82 -35.77 5.28
N ALA A 551 -33.07 -37.08 5.41
CA ALA A 551 -32.07 -38.11 5.14
C ALA A 551 -31.54 -38.10 3.69
N ASP A 552 -32.22 -37.40 2.77
CA ASP A 552 -31.77 -37.18 1.39
C ASP A 552 -30.69 -36.10 1.25
N GLY A 553 -30.45 -35.30 2.29
CA GLY A 553 -29.46 -34.21 2.30
C GLY A 553 -29.83 -33.00 1.44
N VAL A 554 -31.03 -32.97 0.84
CA VAL A 554 -31.44 -31.94 -0.14
C VAL A 554 -32.74 -31.27 0.28
N THR A 555 -33.67 -32.00 0.89
CA THR A 555 -34.99 -31.47 1.27
C THR A 555 -34.95 -30.96 2.71
N PRO A 556 -35.17 -29.66 2.97
CA PRO A 556 -35.32 -29.14 4.34
C PRO A 556 -36.57 -29.72 5.01
N TYR A 557 -36.52 -29.90 6.33
CA TYR A 557 -37.73 -30.23 7.08
C TYR A 557 -38.61 -29.01 7.29
N ALA A 558 -39.91 -29.16 7.04
CA ALA A 558 -40.88 -28.14 7.40
C ALA A 558 -40.87 -27.89 8.93
N ALA A 559 -41.18 -26.66 9.34
CA ALA A 559 -41.20 -26.27 10.75
C ALA A 559 -42.06 -27.23 11.57
N GLY A 560 -41.45 -27.86 12.58
CA GLY A 560 -42.12 -28.79 13.50
C GLY A 560 -42.43 -30.17 12.91
N ALA A 561 -42.05 -30.43 11.66
CA ALA A 561 -42.29 -31.72 10.99
C ALA A 561 -41.26 -32.80 11.35
N SER A 562 -40.10 -32.42 11.91
CA SER A 562 -39.00 -33.34 12.19
C SER A 562 -38.40 -33.07 13.56
N GLY A 563 -38.41 -34.09 14.41
CA GLY A 563 -38.12 -33.95 15.84
C GLY A 563 -36.65 -33.70 16.18
N CYS A 564 -35.95 -32.73 15.58
CA CYS A 564 -34.79 -32.17 16.25
C CYS A 564 -35.27 -31.47 17.53
N THR A 565 -35.19 -32.16 18.68
CA THR A 565 -35.75 -31.71 19.96
C THR A 565 -35.27 -30.33 20.41
N TYR A 566 -34.08 -29.93 19.95
CA TYR A 566 -33.40 -28.71 20.36
C TYR A 566 -33.25 -27.67 19.25
N CYS A 567 -33.73 -27.93 18.03
CA CYS A 567 -33.69 -26.96 16.92
C CYS A 567 -34.87 -25.98 17.02
N GLY A 568 -34.74 -24.80 16.41
CA GLY A 568 -35.82 -23.79 16.40
C GLY A 568 -36.57 -23.73 15.08
N HIS A 569 -37.80 -23.27 15.12
CA HIS A 569 -38.65 -23.06 13.95
C HIS A 569 -38.47 -21.63 13.40
N TYR A 570 -38.00 -21.50 12.17
CA TYR A 570 -37.78 -20.20 11.51
C TYR A 570 -38.21 -20.25 10.03
N LYS A 571 -39.03 -19.30 9.59
CA LYS A 571 -39.55 -19.21 8.20
C LYS A 571 -40.03 -20.57 7.64
N ASN A 572 -40.90 -21.27 8.38
CA ASN A 572 -41.45 -22.58 8.04
C ASN A 572 -40.43 -23.73 7.88
N THR A 573 -39.22 -23.59 8.44
CA THR A 573 -38.16 -24.61 8.39
C THR A 573 -37.53 -24.79 9.78
N ASP A 574 -37.09 -26.01 10.11
CA ASP A 574 -36.29 -26.24 11.32
C ASP A 574 -34.84 -25.80 11.09
N VAL A 575 -34.25 -25.05 12.02
CA VAL A 575 -32.94 -24.41 11.84
C VAL A 575 -32.01 -24.57 13.05
N TYR A 576 -30.70 -24.49 12.78
CA TYR A 576 -29.63 -24.44 13.77
C TYR A 576 -28.58 -23.40 13.38
N LEU A 577 -27.74 -23.01 14.34
CA LEU A 577 -26.62 -22.11 14.11
C LEU A 577 -25.32 -22.90 14.11
N GLN A 578 -24.52 -22.76 13.06
CA GLN A 578 -23.18 -23.30 13.00
C GLN A 578 -22.17 -22.16 13.13
N GLN A 579 -21.28 -22.25 14.11
CA GLN A 579 -20.12 -21.40 14.20
C GLN A 579 -19.19 -21.61 13.00
N VAL A 580 -18.89 -20.51 12.31
CA VAL A 580 -18.04 -20.49 11.10
C VAL A 580 -16.60 -20.23 11.48
N ARG A 581 -16.41 -19.23 12.35
CA ARG A 581 -15.14 -18.80 12.93
C ARG A 581 -15.40 -18.39 14.37
N GLY A 582 -14.53 -18.79 15.28
CA GLY A 582 -14.53 -18.34 16.67
C GLY A 582 -13.12 -18.40 17.25
N THR A 583 -12.86 -17.62 18.32
CA THR A 583 -11.54 -17.63 18.96
C THR A 583 -11.65 -17.74 20.46
N TYR A 584 -11.08 -18.83 20.98
CA TYR A 584 -10.83 -19.05 22.40
C TYR A 584 -9.40 -18.67 22.82
N GLY A 585 -9.32 -17.83 23.86
CA GLY A 585 -8.07 -17.45 24.54
C GLY A 585 -7.25 -16.40 23.79
N GLY A 586 -6.77 -15.37 24.52
CA GLY A 586 -5.88 -14.33 24.01
C GLY A 586 -6.35 -13.68 22.71
N SER A 587 -7.26 -12.71 22.77
CA SER A 587 -7.79 -12.03 21.58
C SER A 587 -6.80 -11.13 20.85
N VAL A 588 -5.54 -11.07 21.29
CA VAL A 588 -4.48 -10.28 20.68
C VAL A 588 -3.40 -11.23 20.17
N VAL A 589 -3.17 -11.21 18.86
CA VAL A 589 -2.09 -11.93 18.20
C VAL A 589 -0.96 -10.94 17.92
N ALA A 590 0.25 -11.30 18.35
CA ALA A 590 1.42 -10.45 18.23
C ALA A 590 2.38 -11.01 17.15
N ALA A 591 2.92 -10.10 16.35
CA ALA A 591 3.99 -10.35 15.40
C ALA A 591 5.11 -9.33 15.59
N SER A 592 6.32 -9.70 15.17
CA SER A 592 7.49 -8.83 15.28
C SER A 592 8.39 -9.01 14.08
N ASP A 593 8.93 -7.90 13.58
CA ASP A 593 9.96 -7.89 12.54
C ASP A 593 11.25 -7.27 13.07
N ARG A 594 12.39 -7.81 12.64
CA ARG A 594 13.69 -7.15 12.76
C ARG A 594 14.40 -7.19 11.43
N TYR A 595 14.45 -6.04 10.78
CA TYR A 595 15.14 -5.85 9.53
C TYR A 595 16.46 -5.11 9.73
N LYS A 596 17.53 -5.62 9.12
CA LYS A 596 18.88 -5.06 9.13
C LYS A 596 19.37 -4.92 7.71
N SER A 597 20.07 -3.83 7.44
CA SER A 597 20.82 -3.71 6.20
C SER A 597 22.11 -2.95 6.40
N ALA A 598 23.08 -3.26 5.56
CA ALA A 598 24.31 -2.52 5.41
C ALA A 598 24.56 -2.32 3.92
N TYR A 599 25.13 -1.19 3.53
CA TYR A 599 25.44 -0.94 2.14
C TYR A 599 26.78 -0.23 1.97
N GLY A 600 27.37 -0.42 0.81
CA GLY A 600 28.48 0.38 0.30
C GLY A 600 28.14 0.88 -1.09
N ASN A 601 28.50 2.12 -1.39
CA ASN A 601 28.28 2.74 -2.69
C ASN A 601 29.49 3.62 -3.06
N GLU A 602 29.85 3.64 -4.34
CA GLU A 602 30.93 4.45 -4.89
C GLU A 602 30.43 5.15 -6.16
N ILE A 603 30.63 6.46 -6.21
CA ILE A 603 30.44 7.30 -7.40
C ILE A 603 31.81 7.76 -7.86
N TYR A 604 32.27 7.19 -8.98
CA TYR A 604 33.59 7.47 -9.53
C TYR A 604 33.49 8.21 -10.87
N SER A 605 34.00 9.44 -10.93
CA SER A 605 34.13 10.23 -12.16
C SER A 605 35.61 10.35 -12.56
N PRO A 606 36.17 9.42 -13.38
CA PRO A 606 37.56 9.48 -13.84
C PRO A 606 37.91 10.80 -14.53
N ASN A 607 36.94 11.40 -15.21
CA ASN A 607 37.05 12.67 -15.90
C ASN A 607 35.66 13.31 -15.98
N LYS A 608 35.54 14.41 -16.73
CA LYS A 608 34.27 15.15 -16.89
C LYS A 608 33.23 14.47 -17.80
N TYR A 609 33.60 13.40 -18.50
CA TYR A 609 32.77 12.74 -19.52
C TYR A 609 32.09 11.45 -19.04
N VAL A 610 32.63 10.80 -18.01
CA VAL A 610 32.15 9.48 -17.56
C VAL A 610 32.03 9.47 -16.04
N THR A 611 30.93 8.94 -15.52
CA THR A 611 30.75 8.57 -14.11
C THR A 611 30.29 7.12 -14.02
N ILE A 612 30.80 6.40 -13.03
CA ILE A 612 30.46 5.01 -12.73
C ILE A 612 29.89 4.96 -11.32
N ASN A 613 28.76 4.28 -11.16
CA ASN A 613 28.06 4.05 -9.91
C ASN A 613 28.16 2.57 -9.57
N GLY A 614 28.84 2.23 -8.48
CA GLY A 614 29.00 0.84 -8.03
C GLY A 614 28.54 0.69 -6.59
N GLY A 615 27.55 -0.16 -6.36
CA GLY A 615 26.93 -0.31 -5.05
C GLY A 615 26.55 -1.75 -4.73
N ILE A 616 26.55 -2.06 -3.45
CA ILE A 616 26.08 -3.33 -2.92
C ILE A 616 25.36 -3.11 -1.60
N ARG A 617 24.21 -3.76 -1.44
CA ARG A 617 23.43 -3.78 -0.21
C ARG A 617 23.32 -5.22 0.28
N TRP A 618 23.53 -5.41 1.57
CA TRP A 618 23.25 -6.65 2.31
C TRP A 618 22.04 -6.43 3.21
N GLU A 619 21.16 -7.41 3.26
CA GLU A 619 19.87 -7.32 3.95
C GLU A 619 19.63 -8.58 4.78
N GLN A 620 18.89 -8.45 5.88
CA GLN A 620 18.47 -9.58 6.70
C GLN A 620 17.16 -9.23 7.38
N GLN A 621 16.19 -10.14 7.32
CA GLN A 621 14.90 -10.00 7.99
C GLN A 621 14.70 -11.17 8.94
N THR A 622 14.48 -10.88 10.22
CA THR A 622 14.02 -11.87 11.21
C THR A 622 12.54 -11.66 11.45
N TYR A 623 11.76 -12.54 10.85
CA TYR A 623 10.31 -12.50 10.77
C TYR A 623 9.70 -13.45 11.80
N GLY A 624 8.67 -13.06 12.54
CA GLY A 624 8.14 -13.95 13.56
C GLY A 624 6.78 -13.59 14.12
N GLY A 625 6.01 -14.65 14.40
CA GLY A 625 4.81 -14.60 15.23
C GLY A 625 5.11 -14.98 16.68
N SER A 626 4.06 -15.18 17.46
CA SER A 626 4.16 -15.59 18.86
C SER A 626 4.61 -17.05 19.05
N ILE A 627 4.55 -17.89 18.01
CA ILE A 627 4.93 -19.31 18.09
C ILE A 627 6.19 -19.60 17.27
N LEU A 628 6.25 -19.17 16.01
CA LEU A 628 7.36 -19.46 15.10
C LEU A 628 8.12 -18.20 14.68
N LYS A 629 9.41 -18.37 14.38
CA LYS A 629 10.28 -17.33 13.85
C LYS A 629 11.15 -17.88 12.74
N TYR A 630 11.34 -17.10 11.69
CA TYR A 630 12.20 -17.40 10.56
C TYR A 630 13.20 -16.26 10.34
N ASN A 631 14.34 -16.58 9.73
CA ASN A 631 15.40 -15.61 9.52
C ASN A 631 15.94 -15.73 8.09
N TRP A 632 15.56 -14.79 7.24
CA TRP A 632 16.11 -14.66 5.90
C TRP A 632 17.47 -13.98 5.95
N ARG A 633 18.51 -14.74 5.62
CA ARG A 633 19.92 -14.31 5.61
C ARG A 633 20.50 -14.36 4.21
N ASP A 634 21.69 -13.80 4.06
CA ASP A 634 22.54 -13.87 2.86
C ASP A 634 21.90 -13.27 1.61
N ASN A 635 21.20 -12.17 1.84
CA ASN A 635 20.47 -11.42 0.86
C ASN A 635 21.35 -10.27 0.36
N TRP A 636 21.80 -10.37 -0.89
CA TRP A 636 22.68 -9.40 -1.53
C TRP A 636 22.01 -8.74 -2.74
N SER A 637 22.10 -7.42 -2.80
CA SER A 637 21.35 -6.55 -3.70
C SER A 637 22.35 -5.60 -4.39
N PRO A 638 23.03 -6.02 -5.48
CA PRO A 638 23.96 -5.18 -6.21
C PRO A 638 23.25 -4.04 -6.98
N ARG A 639 23.96 -2.93 -7.17
CA ARG A 639 23.61 -1.79 -8.02
C ARG A 639 24.81 -1.46 -8.89
N VAL A 640 24.63 -1.36 -10.20
CA VAL A 640 25.69 -0.97 -11.11
C VAL A 640 25.11 0.01 -12.11
N GLY A 641 25.74 1.17 -12.26
CA GLY A 641 25.33 2.17 -13.23
C GLY A 641 26.52 2.88 -13.85
N ALA A 642 26.29 3.48 -15.00
CA ALA A 642 27.25 4.36 -15.64
C ALA A 642 26.50 5.49 -16.35
N SER A 643 27.07 6.68 -16.33
CA SER A 643 26.59 7.84 -17.06
C SER A 643 27.72 8.43 -17.91
N ILE A 644 27.36 8.92 -19.08
CA ILE A 644 28.27 9.51 -20.06
C ILE A 644 27.71 10.88 -20.43
N ASP A 645 28.52 11.92 -20.24
CA ASP A 645 28.33 13.25 -20.81
C ASP A 645 29.30 13.39 -21.99
N PRO A 646 28.84 13.19 -23.25
CA PRO A 646 29.74 13.14 -24.42
C PRO A 646 30.56 14.41 -24.65
N PHE A 647 30.09 15.56 -24.15
CA PHE A 647 30.73 16.86 -24.38
C PHE A 647 31.41 17.41 -23.12
N GLY A 648 31.18 16.80 -21.95
CA GLY A 648 31.76 17.23 -20.68
C GLY A 648 31.32 18.64 -20.29
N ASN A 649 30.09 19.02 -20.67
CA ASN A 649 29.48 20.33 -20.45
C ASN A 649 28.26 20.26 -19.52
N ARG A 650 27.92 19.08 -19.00
CA ARG A 650 26.78 18.74 -18.13
C ARG A 650 25.42 19.08 -18.72
N LYS A 651 25.34 19.17 -20.04
CA LYS A 651 24.08 19.39 -20.80
C LYS A 651 23.53 18.14 -21.44
N ASN A 652 24.25 17.03 -21.35
CA ASN A 652 23.92 15.77 -21.99
C ASN A 652 24.27 14.66 -21.01
N LYS A 653 23.42 13.63 -20.97
CA LYS A 653 23.68 12.42 -20.21
C LYS A 653 23.10 11.24 -20.96
N ILE A 654 23.88 10.21 -21.15
CA ILE A 654 23.43 8.88 -21.56
C ILE A 654 23.78 7.97 -20.40
N PHE A 655 22.83 7.21 -19.87
CA PHE A 655 23.08 6.39 -18.69
C PHE A 655 22.44 5.02 -18.78
N PHE A 656 23.06 4.07 -18.11
CA PHE A 656 22.55 2.73 -17.89
C PHE A 656 22.62 2.40 -16.40
N ALA A 657 21.66 1.63 -15.90
CA ALA A 657 21.68 1.07 -14.56
C ALA A 657 21.11 -0.35 -14.54
N PHE A 658 21.71 -1.21 -13.71
CA PHE A 658 21.20 -2.49 -13.29
C PHE A 658 21.05 -2.50 -11.77
N SER A 659 19.93 -3.01 -11.28
CA SER A 659 19.60 -3.08 -9.86
C SER A 659 18.89 -4.38 -9.51
N LYS A 660 19.19 -4.96 -8.34
CA LYS A 660 18.42 -6.06 -7.72
C LYS A 660 17.77 -5.59 -6.43
N TYR A 661 16.46 -5.43 -6.41
CA TYR A 661 15.70 -4.99 -5.22
C TYR A 661 15.24 -6.18 -4.41
N GLN A 662 15.31 -6.06 -3.09
CA GLN A 662 14.70 -7.01 -2.20
C GLN A 662 13.66 -6.29 -1.35
N ASN A 663 12.58 -7.01 -1.10
CA ASN A 663 11.46 -6.52 -0.35
C ASN A 663 11.19 -7.48 0.82
N PRO A 664 11.09 -6.96 2.06
CA PRO A 664 10.72 -7.76 3.21
C PRO A 664 9.26 -8.17 3.15
N LEU A 665 8.94 -9.32 3.74
CA LEU A 665 7.55 -9.75 3.87
C LEU A 665 6.86 -8.94 5.00
N PRO A 666 5.69 -8.32 4.75
CA PRO A 666 4.87 -7.66 5.77
C PRO A 666 4.39 -8.62 6.84
N LEU A 667 4.01 -8.13 8.02
CA LEU A 667 3.73 -8.96 9.21
C LEU A 667 2.38 -9.71 9.20
N ASP A 668 1.50 -9.55 8.21
CA ASP A 668 0.20 -10.25 8.19
C ASP A 668 0.34 -11.77 8.22
N ALA A 669 1.19 -12.34 7.36
CA ALA A 669 1.46 -13.78 7.35
C ALA A 669 2.08 -14.29 8.68
N ALA A 670 2.80 -13.45 9.43
CA ALA A 670 3.35 -13.82 10.74
C ALA A 670 2.26 -13.95 11.80
N ILE A 671 1.20 -13.14 11.73
CA ILE A 671 0.05 -13.27 12.62
C ILE A 671 -0.69 -14.56 12.31
N ARG A 672 -0.96 -14.79 11.03
CA ARG A 672 -1.86 -15.85 10.58
C ARG A 672 -1.14 -17.19 10.58
N GLN A 673 0.05 -17.32 9.99
CA GLN A 673 0.70 -18.61 9.83
C GLN A 673 1.77 -18.94 10.90
N LEU A 674 2.40 -17.92 11.50
CA LEU A 674 3.46 -18.10 12.52
C LEU A 674 3.02 -17.75 13.95
N GLY A 675 1.81 -17.21 14.10
CA GLY A 675 1.25 -16.71 15.34
C GLY A 675 0.46 -17.76 16.11
N ASN A 676 -0.17 -17.31 17.19
CA ASN A 676 -1.09 -18.11 18.01
C ASN A 676 -2.54 -17.70 17.72
N GLU A 677 -2.85 -17.34 16.47
CA GLU A 677 -4.25 -17.20 16.09
C GLU A 677 -4.93 -18.56 16.26
N LYS A 678 -6.04 -18.55 16.99
CA LYS A 678 -6.81 -19.76 17.29
C LYS A 678 -8.16 -19.60 16.65
N ASP A 679 -8.51 -20.59 15.84
CA ASP A 679 -9.83 -20.69 15.26
C ASP A 679 -10.50 -21.97 15.74
N ASP A 680 -11.56 -21.82 16.51
CA ASP A 680 -12.53 -22.87 16.76
C ASP A 680 -13.70 -22.74 15.78
N THR A 681 -14.14 -23.86 15.22
CA THR A 681 -15.19 -23.89 14.19
C THR A 681 -16.12 -25.08 14.40
N LYS A 682 -17.27 -25.09 13.72
CA LYS A 682 -18.25 -26.20 13.76
C LYS A 682 -18.82 -26.48 15.16
N PHE A 683 -18.80 -25.49 16.06
CA PHE A 683 -19.70 -25.48 17.21
C PHE A 683 -21.12 -25.24 16.72
N ILE A 684 -22.05 -26.12 17.08
CA ILE A 684 -23.43 -26.09 16.60
C ILE A 684 -24.31 -25.73 17.77
N PHE A 685 -25.09 -24.66 17.63
CA PHE A 685 -25.96 -24.11 18.66
C PHE A 685 -27.41 -24.17 18.21
N ALA A 686 -28.31 -24.39 19.17
CA ALA A 686 -29.72 -24.09 18.98
C ALA A 686 -29.90 -22.57 18.86
N PRO A 687 -30.84 -22.07 18.04
CA PRO A 687 -31.28 -20.69 18.16
C PRO A 687 -32.02 -20.49 19.49
N THR A 688 -32.07 -19.25 19.99
CA THR A 688 -32.96 -18.88 21.09
C THR A 688 -34.41 -18.99 20.62
N THR A 689 -35.25 -19.73 21.36
CA THR A 689 -36.65 -19.96 21.00
C THR A 689 -37.62 -19.53 22.10
N ASP A 690 -38.87 -19.27 21.73
CA ASP A 690 -39.98 -19.14 22.68
C ASP A 690 -40.42 -20.50 23.23
N ALA A 691 -41.44 -20.51 24.10
CA ALA A 691 -41.98 -21.73 24.70
C ALA A 691 -42.61 -22.71 23.68
N SER A 692 -42.87 -22.24 22.45
CA SER A 692 -43.42 -23.04 21.35
C SER A 692 -42.36 -23.51 20.37
N GLY A 693 -41.06 -23.24 20.64
CA GLY A 693 -39.96 -23.61 19.76
C GLY A 693 -39.73 -22.65 18.58
N ASN A 694 -40.47 -21.54 18.49
CA ASN A 694 -40.25 -20.55 17.42
C ASN A 694 -39.01 -19.71 17.74
N VAL A 695 -38.18 -19.45 16.74
CA VAL A 695 -36.99 -18.61 16.89
C VAL A 695 -37.38 -17.19 17.28
N VAL A 696 -36.81 -16.70 18.38
CA VAL A 696 -36.95 -15.31 18.83
C VAL A 696 -35.85 -14.48 18.16
N THR A 697 -36.26 -13.44 17.44
CA THR A 697 -35.35 -12.45 16.87
C THR A 697 -35.23 -11.23 17.79
N ASP A 698 -34.07 -10.58 17.78
CA ASP A 698 -33.90 -9.30 18.49
C ASP A 698 -34.64 -8.14 17.79
N THR A 699 -34.46 -6.92 18.31
CA THR A 699 -35.09 -5.70 17.75
C THR A 699 -34.62 -5.36 16.33
N THR A 700 -33.58 -6.01 15.83
CA THR A 700 -33.05 -5.87 14.47
C THR A 700 -33.47 -7.01 13.54
N GLY A 701 -34.21 -8.00 14.06
CA GLY A 701 -34.58 -9.20 13.33
C GLY A 701 -33.50 -10.29 13.31
N ALA A 702 -32.39 -10.11 14.04
CA ALA A 702 -31.30 -11.07 14.08
C ALA A 702 -31.64 -12.24 15.03
N VAL A 703 -31.33 -13.46 14.59
CA VAL A 703 -31.39 -14.66 15.44
C VAL A 703 -30.26 -14.60 16.46
N THR A 704 -30.42 -15.24 17.62
CA THR A 704 -29.31 -15.36 18.59
C THR A 704 -29.03 -16.82 18.91
N PRO A 705 -27.75 -17.24 19.03
CA PRO A 705 -27.40 -18.58 19.46
C PRO A 705 -27.69 -18.75 20.96
N ASN A 706 -28.28 -19.88 21.33
CA ASN A 706 -28.32 -20.33 22.71
C ASN A 706 -26.96 -20.90 23.09
N THR A 707 -26.14 -20.09 23.74
CA THR A 707 -24.74 -20.40 24.08
C THR A 707 -24.58 -21.22 25.36
N SER A 708 -25.67 -21.74 25.95
CA SER A 708 -25.59 -22.54 27.19
C SER A 708 -25.18 -24.00 26.95
N THR A 709 -25.56 -24.57 25.80
CA THR A 709 -25.27 -25.95 25.39
C THR A 709 -25.04 -26.00 23.89
N VAL A 710 -24.35 -27.04 23.43
CA VAL A 710 -24.13 -27.29 21.99
C VAL A 710 -24.96 -28.47 21.51
N LEU A 711 -25.31 -28.47 20.23
CA LEU A 711 -25.96 -29.59 19.55
C LEU A 711 -24.95 -30.65 19.10
N ASN A 712 -23.64 -30.38 19.13
CA ASN A 712 -22.62 -31.36 18.76
C ASN A 712 -22.82 -32.70 19.53
N GLY A 713 -22.88 -33.81 18.79
CA GLY A 713 -23.14 -35.15 19.33
C GLY A 713 -24.62 -35.49 19.56
N THR A 714 -25.55 -34.52 19.50
CA THR A 714 -27.00 -34.79 19.55
C THR A 714 -27.53 -35.17 18.17
N GLN A 715 -28.73 -35.77 18.10
CA GLN A 715 -29.33 -36.17 16.83
C GLN A 715 -29.73 -34.93 15.97
N LYS A 716 -29.41 -34.93 14.67
CA LYS A 716 -29.84 -33.86 13.74
C LYS A 716 -31.35 -33.88 13.51
N SER A 717 -31.97 -35.06 13.59
CA SER A 717 -33.42 -35.26 13.61
C SER A 717 -33.71 -36.62 14.28
N THR A 718 -34.96 -36.91 14.64
CA THR A 718 -35.36 -38.22 15.19
C THR A 718 -35.07 -39.43 14.28
N ILE A 719 -34.72 -39.20 13.00
CA ILE A 719 -34.50 -40.25 12.00
C ILE A 719 -33.18 -40.14 11.22
N ALA A 720 -32.34 -39.13 11.48
CA ALA A 720 -31.07 -38.90 10.79
C ALA A 720 -29.89 -38.83 11.79
N GLY A 721 -28.65 -38.92 11.31
CA GLY A 721 -27.45 -39.00 12.17
C GLY A 721 -27.18 -37.77 13.04
N ALA A 722 -26.18 -37.87 13.92
CA ALA A 722 -25.84 -36.82 14.89
C ALA A 722 -25.09 -35.62 14.28
N PHE A 723 -25.17 -34.47 14.96
CA PHE A 723 -24.30 -33.33 14.71
C PHE A 723 -22.84 -33.72 15.03
N GLY A 724 -21.91 -33.34 14.16
CA GLY A 724 -20.50 -33.77 14.24
C GLY A 724 -19.72 -33.16 15.41
N ALA A 725 -18.45 -33.55 15.53
CA ALA A 725 -17.52 -32.95 16.49
C ALA A 725 -17.20 -31.48 16.10
N PRO A 726 -17.01 -30.58 17.08
CA PRO A 726 -16.43 -29.27 16.80
C PRO A 726 -14.95 -29.41 16.40
N SER A 727 -14.39 -28.40 15.75
CA SER A 727 -12.96 -28.34 15.41
C SER A 727 -12.25 -27.27 16.24
N PHE A 728 -11.02 -27.58 16.66
CA PHE A 728 -10.09 -26.64 17.28
C PHE A 728 -8.80 -26.65 16.45
N SER A 729 -8.57 -25.58 15.70
CA SER A 729 -7.35 -25.37 14.92
C SER A 729 -6.55 -24.22 15.50
N SER A 730 -5.24 -24.44 15.67
CA SER A 730 -4.29 -23.33 15.73
C SER A 730 -3.90 -23.00 14.30
N SER A 731 -3.69 -21.72 14.04
CA SER A 731 -3.19 -21.24 12.75
C SER A 731 -1.76 -21.70 12.43
N THR A 732 -1.09 -22.43 13.33
CA THR A 732 0.29 -22.96 13.17
C THR A 732 0.43 -24.16 12.23
N GLY A 733 -0.47 -24.31 11.25
CA GLY A 733 -0.38 -25.39 10.26
C GLY A 733 0.79 -25.21 9.29
N GLU A 734 1.13 -23.96 8.95
CA GLU A 734 1.97 -23.63 7.78
C GLU A 734 3.19 -22.81 8.23
N GLY A 735 4.28 -23.50 8.56
CA GLY A 735 5.56 -22.84 8.83
C GLY A 735 6.24 -22.37 7.54
N ILE A 736 7.22 -21.47 7.65
CA ILE A 736 8.12 -21.18 6.52
C ILE A 736 9.01 -22.41 6.28
N LEU A 737 8.93 -22.97 5.07
CA LEU A 737 9.68 -24.16 4.70
C LEU A 737 11.20 -23.87 4.67
N PRO A 738 12.05 -24.84 5.04
CA PRO A 738 13.50 -24.66 5.02
C PRO A 738 14.03 -24.32 3.62
N GLY A 739 14.94 -23.35 3.55
CA GLY A 739 15.58 -22.96 2.30
C GLY A 739 14.92 -21.77 1.59
N THR A 740 13.74 -21.34 2.05
CA THR A 740 13.06 -20.13 1.56
C THR A 740 13.93 -18.89 1.77
N LYS A 741 14.04 -18.07 0.72
CA LYS A 741 14.79 -16.81 0.65
C LYS A 741 13.84 -15.63 0.41
N MET A 742 14.28 -14.42 0.76
CA MET A 742 13.49 -13.20 0.52
C MET A 742 13.20 -12.99 -0.97
N GLU A 743 12.06 -12.43 -1.28
CA GLU A 743 11.71 -12.03 -2.64
C GLU A 743 12.66 -10.99 -3.22
N TYR A 744 12.74 -10.94 -4.56
CA TYR A 744 13.50 -9.92 -5.27
C TYR A 744 13.01 -9.66 -6.69
N ALA A 745 13.28 -8.44 -7.15
CA ALA A 745 13.14 -8.01 -8.53
C ALA A 745 14.49 -7.58 -9.12
N ASP A 746 14.70 -7.87 -10.40
CA ASP A 746 15.81 -7.34 -11.19
C ASP A 746 15.31 -6.21 -12.10
N GLU A 747 16.10 -5.15 -12.24
CA GLU A 747 15.76 -3.97 -13.02
C GLU A 747 16.92 -3.53 -13.90
N TYR A 748 16.58 -3.11 -15.13
CA TYR A 748 17.46 -2.49 -16.09
C TYR A 748 16.87 -1.15 -16.53
N VAL A 749 17.69 -0.10 -16.51
CA VAL A 749 17.31 1.24 -16.97
C VAL A 749 18.33 1.74 -17.99
N LEU A 750 17.84 2.29 -19.09
CA LEU A 750 18.61 3.00 -20.10
C LEU A 750 17.97 4.36 -20.32
N GLY A 751 18.74 5.46 -20.26
CA GLY A 751 18.18 6.79 -20.45
C GLY A 751 19.11 7.78 -21.13
N VAL A 752 18.49 8.82 -21.68
CA VAL A 752 19.16 9.99 -22.24
C VAL A 752 18.48 11.26 -21.73
N GLU A 753 19.28 12.27 -21.40
CA GLU A 753 18.82 13.58 -20.98
C GLU A 753 19.58 14.65 -21.77
N HIS A 754 18.88 15.72 -22.16
CA HIS A 754 19.45 16.84 -22.89
C HIS A 754 18.85 18.17 -22.44
N GLU A 755 19.72 19.13 -22.10
CA GLU A 755 19.33 20.50 -21.78
C GLU A 755 19.27 21.34 -23.06
N LEU A 756 18.05 21.74 -23.46
CA LEU A 756 17.84 22.58 -24.66
C LEU A 756 18.29 24.03 -24.42
N LYS A 757 17.95 24.56 -23.25
CA LYS A 757 18.25 25.90 -22.75
C LYS A 757 18.33 25.82 -21.22
N PRO A 758 18.97 26.78 -20.53
CA PRO A 758 18.99 26.82 -19.08
C PRO A 758 17.57 26.68 -18.52
N GLY A 759 17.36 25.67 -17.67
CA GLY A 759 16.05 25.36 -17.09
C GLY A 759 15.08 24.56 -17.97
N MET A 760 15.45 24.10 -19.16
CA MET A 760 14.62 23.28 -20.07
C MET A 760 15.30 21.97 -20.42
N ILE A 761 14.80 20.85 -19.90
CA ILE A 761 15.40 19.53 -20.06
C ILE A 761 14.42 18.58 -20.73
N ILE A 762 14.86 17.83 -21.75
CA ILE A 762 14.14 16.69 -22.30
C ILE A 762 14.82 15.41 -21.83
N LYS A 763 14.03 14.43 -21.42
CA LYS A 763 14.48 13.10 -20.99
C LYS A 763 13.74 12.02 -21.76
N ALA A 764 14.44 10.94 -22.09
CA ALA A 764 13.85 9.71 -22.60
C ALA A 764 14.50 8.51 -21.91
N ARG A 765 13.69 7.56 -21.42
CA ARG A 765 14.17 6.41 -20.66
C ARG A 765 13.38 5.15 -20.94
N TYR A 766 14.08 4.02 -20.95
CA TYR A 766 13.52 2.68 -21.02
C TYR A 766 13.81 1.95 -19.71
N ILE A 767 12.78 1.33 -19.13
CA ILE A 767 12.83 0.60 -17.85
C ILE A 767 12.31 -0.81 -18.12
N ASP A 768 13.03 -1.83 -17.68
CA ASP A 768 12.62 -3.24 -17.69
C ASP A 768 12.81 -3.81 -16.28
N ARG A 769 11.71 -4.17 -15.61
CA ARG A 769 11.69 -4.71 -14.25
C ARG A 769 11.02 -6.08 -14.22
N GLN A 770 11.69 -7.06 -13.65
CA GLN A 770 11.28 -8.47 -13.64
C GLN A 770 11.30 -9.02 -12.22
N PHE A 771 10.15 -9.49 -11.73
CA PHE A 771 10.09 -10.29 -10.52
C PHE A 771 10.64 -11.68 -10.79
N ALA A 772 11.60 -12.09 -9.96
CA ALA A 772 12.36 -13.31 -10.19
C ALA A 772 12.19 -14.34 -9.05
N ARG A 773 11.84 -13.91 -7.84
CA ARG A 773 11.52 -14.79 -6.70
C ARG A 773 10.47 -14.14 -5.84
N ILE A 774 9.47 -14.91 -5.42
CA ILE A 774 8.38 -14.48 -4.54
C ILE A 774 8.36 -15.35 -3.27
N VAL A 775 7.65 -14.91 -2.25
CA VAL A 775 7.34 -15.68 -1.04
C VAL A 775 5.83 -15.73 -0.89
N GLU A 776 5.25 -16.92 -0.91
CA GLU A 776 3.80 -17.15 -0.75
C GLU A 776 3.56 -18.39 0.12
N ASP A 777 2.36 -18.52 0.69
CA ASP A 777 1.87 -19.80 1.16
C ASP A 777 1.46 -20.70 -0.01
N ASN A 778 1.46 -21.99 0.29
CA ASN A 778 1.13 -23.01 -0.67
C ASN A 778 0.63 -24.27 0.03
N GLY A 779 -0.30 -24.96 -0.64
CA GLY A 779 -0.81 -26.26 -0.24
C GLY A 779 -0.38 -27.36 -1.20
N SER A 780 -0.28 -28.57 -0.67
CA SER A 780 0.21 -29.74 -1.40
C SER A 780 -0.80 -30.39 -2.37
N GLN A 781 -2.05 -29.92 -2.36
CA GLN A 781 -3.17 -30.57 -3.03
C GLN A 781 -3.55 -29.88 -4.34
N SER A 782 -4.13 -30.63 -5.26
CA SER A 782 -4.96 -30.07 -6.33
C SER A 782 -6.40 -29.83 -5.84
N PRO A 783 -7.24 -29.08 -6.59
CA PRO A 783 -8.67 -28.97 -6.29
C PRO A 783 -9.37 -30.34 -6.20
N GLU A 784 -8.93 -31.27 -7.04
CA GLU A 784 -9.45 -32.63 -7.09
C GLU A 784 -9.06 -33.43 -5.84
N GLY A 785 -7.77 -33.44 -5.49
CA GLY A 785 -7.27 -34.14 -4.32
C GLY A 785 -7.82 -33.62 -3.00
N SER A 786 -7.99 -32.30 -2.88
CA SER A 786 -8.57 -31.67 -1.68
C SER A 786 -9.97 -32.20 -1.33
N ASN A 787 -10.74 -32.64 -2.32
CA ASN A 787 -12.07 -33.22 -2.11
C ASN A 787 -12.05 -34.71 -1.71
N VAL A 788 -10.93 -35.43 -1.86
CA VAL A 788 -10.90 -36.90 -1.70
C VAL A 788 -9.86 -37.44 -0.71
N ASP A 789 -8.67 -36.83 -0.58
CA ASP A 789 -7.56 -37.47 0.15
C ASP A 789 -7.42 -37.04 1.62
N GLY A 790 -8.03 -35.91 2.01
CA GLY A 790 -8.00 -35.36 3.37
C GLY A 790 -6.61 -35.07 3.93
N SER A 791 -5.56 -35.20 3.12
CA SER A 791 -4.15 -35.15 3.49
C SER A 791 -3.57 -33.81 3.09
N TYR A 792 -3.77 -32.80 3.95
CA TYR A 792 -3.29 -31.44 3.68
C TYR A 792 -1.98 -31.16 4.42
N ALA A 793 -0.90 -30.98 3.66
CA ALA A 793 0.28 -30.24 4.12
C ALA A 793 0.40 -28.91 3.37
N GLY A 794 0.81 -27.87 4.09
CA GLY A 794 1.09 -26.55 3.54
C GLY A 794 2.30 -25.91 4.17
N GLY A 795 2.71 -24.76 3.65
CA GLY A 795 3.82 -23.97 4.17
C GLY A 795 4.05 -22.71 3.36
N ILE A 796 4.89 -21.81 3.88
CA ILE A 796 5.33 -20.61 3.15
C ILE A 796 6.68 -20.89 2.48
N ALA A 797 6.78 -20.69 1.17
CA ALA A 797 7.97 -21.00 0.41
C ALA A 797 8.20 -20.09 -0.82
N ASN A 798 9.34 -20.30 -1.49
CA ASN A 798 9.56 -19.74 -2.82
C ASN A 798 8.89 -20.63 -3.87
N ILE A 799 7.83 -20.14 -4.49
CA ILE A 799 7.05 -20.89 -5.48
C ILE A 799 7.74 -20.88 -6.86
N THR A 800 7.90 -22.07 -7.45
CA THR A 800 8.44 -22.27 -8.81
C THR A 800 7.79 -23.49 -9.45
N ALA A 801 7.85 -23.60 -10.78
CA ALA A 801 7.43 -24.82 -11.48
C ALA A 801 8.30 -26.05 -11.17
N SER A 802 9.42 -25.87 -10.47
CA SER A 802 10.33 -26.93 -10.01
C SER A 802 10.21 -27.23 -8.51
N SER A 803 9.26 -26.61 -7.81
CA SER A 803 9.03 -26.86 -6.39
C SER A 803 8.60 -28.32 -6.18
N ASP A 804 9.17 -28.96 -5.16
CA ASP A 804 8.98 -30.38 -4.79
C ASP A 804 9.07 -30.46 -3.26
N PHE A 805 8.03 -29.95 -2.61
CA PHE A 805 7.92 -29.88 -1.16
C PHE A 805 7.12 -31.06 -0.59
N PHE A 806 6.30 -31.69 -1.42
CA PHE A 806 5.31 -32.67 -1.00
C PHE A 806 5.32 -33.92 -1.87
N VAL A 807 4.61 -34.95 -1.41
CA VAL A 807 4.34 -36.14 -2.20
C VAL A 807 3.20 -35.84 -3.17
N ASN A 808 3.49 -35.85 -4.48
CA ASN A 808 2.51 -35.55 -5.51
C ASN A 808 1.32 -36.52 -5.51
N GLU A 809 0.16 -35.99 -5.86
CA GLU A 809 -1.01 -36.78 -6.22
C GLU A 809 -0.77 -37.61 -7.49
N ASN A 810 -1.19 -38.87 -7.46
CA ASN A 810 -1.28 -39.73 -8.63
C ASN A 810 -2.72 -39.76 -9.14
N GLU A 811 -3.05 -38.73 -9.91
CA GLU A 811 -4.39 -38.46 -10.42
C GLU A 811 -4.68 -39.22 -11.73
N VAL A 812 -5.86 -39.85 -11.78
CA VAL A 812 -6.41 -40.47 -13.00
C VAL A 812 -7.74 -39.80 -13.33
N THR A 813 -7.82 -39.16 -14.50
CA THR A 813 -9.00 -38.39 -14.94
C THR A 813 -9.92 -39.21 -15.86
N TYR A 814 -11.21 -38.86 -15.88
CA TYR A 814 -12.22 -39.47 -16.74
C TYR A 814 -13.38 -38.51 -17.05
N THR A 815 -14.12 -38.74 -18.13
CA THR A 815 -15.21 -37.88 -18.60
C THR A 815 -16.57 -38.22 -17.95
N PRO A 816 -17.54 -37.28 -17.94
CA PRO A 816 -18.90 -37.57 -17.51
C PRO A 816 -19.56 -38.77 -18.22
N ALA A 817 -19.25 -38.95 -19.51
CA ALA A 817 -19.75 -40.07 -20.29
C ALA A 817 -19.17 -41.43 -19.84
N GLN A 818 -17.87 -41.47 -19.50
CA GLN A 818 -17.23 -42.68 -18.98
C GLN A 818 -17.82 -43.08 -17.62
N PHE A 819 -18.09 -42.10 -16.75
CA PHE A 819 -18.75 -42.35 -15.47
C PHE A 819 -20.15 -42.93 -15.64
N ALA A 820 -20.99 -42.29 -16.46
CA ALA A 820 -22.34 -42.74 -16.72
C ALA A 820 -22.35 -44.14 -17.34
N ALA A 821 -21.43 -44.44 -18.27
CA ALA A 821 -21.30 -45.76 -18.86
C ALA A 821 -20.94 -46.85 -17.84
N ALA A 822 -20.01 -46.56 -16.92
CA ALA A 822 -19.61 -47.50 -15.86
C ALA A 822 -20.71 -47.72 -14.82
N ASN A 823 -21.50 -46.68 -14.51
CA ASN A 823 -22.47 -46.69 -13.42
C ASN A 823 -23.94 -46.78 -13.90
N GLY A 824 -24.19 -47.42 -15.05
CA GLY A 824 -25.54 -47.76 -15.49
C GLY A 824 -26.43 -46.58 -15.88
N GLY A 825 -25.84 -45.48 -16.36
CA GLY A 825 -26.54 -44.26 -16.76
C GLY A 825 -26.91 -43.32 -15.61
N LEU A 826 -26.55 -43.67 -14.36
CA LEU A 826 -26.74 -42.83 -13.20
C LEU A 826 -25.77 -41.63 -13.22
N THR A 827 -26.23 -40.48 -12.73
CA THR A 827 -25.36 -39.31 -12.57
C THR A 827 -24.57 -39.39 -11.26
N PRO A 828 -23.43 -38.68 -11.16
CA PRO A 828 -22.78 -38.43 -9.88
C PRO A 828 -23.78 -37.96 -8.82
N GLY A 829 -23.64 -38.47 -7.59
CA GLY A 829 -24.61 -38.23 -6.49
C GLY A 829 -25.78 -39.22 -6.42
N GLN A 830 -26.13 -39.91 -7.52
CA GLN A 830 -27.14 -40.97 -7.50
C GLN A 830 -26.53 -42.36 -7.21
N VAL A 831 -25.22 -42.49 -7.38
CA VAL A 831 -24.47 -43.73 -7.18
C VAL A 831 -24.10 -43.89 -5.70
N LYS A 832 -24.58 -44.96 -5.07
CA LYS A 832 -24.20 -45.29 -3.68
C LYS A 832 -22.82 -45.94 -3.64
N LYS A 833 -22.00 -45.62 -2.63
CA LYS A 833 -20.65 -46.19 -2.42
C LYS A 833 -20.58 -47.71 -2.55
N ALA A 834 -21.59 -48.43 -2.04
CA ALA A 834 -21.66 -49.90 -2.11
C ALA A 834 -21.85 -50.46 -3.52
N ASN A 835 -22.38 -49.66 -4.46
CA ASN A 835 -22.75 -50.05 -5.81
C ASN A 835 -21.92 -49.34 -6.88
N TYR A 836 -20.89 -48.59 -6.48
CA TYR A 836 -20.04 -47.85 -7.39
C TYR A 836 -19.17 -48.79 -8.23
N VAL A 837 -19.08 -48.51 -9.52
CA VAL A 837 -18.20 -49.18 -10.47
C VAL A 837 -17.19 -48.16 -11.00
N ALA A 838 -15.91 -48.53 -10.95
CA ALA A 838 -14.81 -47.66 -11.36
C ALA A 838 -14.93 -47.22 -12.83
N PRO A 839 -14.99 -45.91 -13.14
CA PRO A 839 -15.01 -45.40 -14.51
C PRO A 839 -13.74 -45.71 -15.30
N VAL A 840 -12.60 -45.75 -14.61
CA VAL A 840 -11.26 -46.05 -15.14
C VAL A 840 -10.45 -46.83 -14.10
N ALA A 841 -9.37 -47.49 -14.53
CA ALA A 841 -8.56 -48.33 -13.66
C ALA A 841 -7.89 -47.52 -12.53
N GLY A 842 -7.84 -48.10 -11.32
CA GLY A 842 -7.27 -47.45 -10.14
C GLY A 842 -8.26 -46.61 -9.31
N CYS A 843 -9.41 -46.25 -9.89
CA CYS A 843 -10.46 -45.59 -9.13
C CYS A 843 -11.22 -46.57 -8.23
N THR A 844 -11.59 -46.08 -7.06
CA THR A 844 -12.42 -46.74 -6.06
C THR A 844 -13.43 -45.73 -5.53
N ALA A 845 -14.50 -46.20 -4.91
CA ALA A 845 -15.49 -45.29 -4.34
C ALA A 845 -14.95 -44.41 -3.18
N ALA A 846 -13.72 -44.66 -2.69
CA ALA A 846 -13.11 -43.91 -1.60
C ALA A 846 -12.18 -42.79 -2.08
N ASN A 847 -11.70 -42.83 -3.32
CA ASN A 847 -10.72 -41.88 -3.84
C ASN A 847 -11.19 -41.15 -5.10
N ASP A 848 -12.47 -41.21 -5.41
CA ASP A 848 -13.07 -40.64 -6.62
C ASP A 848 -13.88 -39.37 -6.27
N THR A 849 -13.60 -38.27 -6.98
CA THR A 849 -14.20 -36.95 -6.74
C THR A 849 -15.71 -36.94 -6.94
N SER A 850 -16.24 -37.73 -7.87
CA SER A 850 -17.68 -37.79 -8.16
C SER A 850 -18.51 -38.40 -7.01
N VAL A 851 -17.91 -39.31 -6.25
CA VAL A 851 -18.55 -39.94 -5.08
C VAL A 851 -18.36 -39.07 -3.84
N ALA A 852 -17.20 -38.44 -3.69
CA ALA A 852 -16.88 -37.59 -2.55
C ALA A 852 -17.63 -36.24 -2.57
N ASN A 853 -17.66 -35.57 -3.72
CA ASN A 853 -18.32 -34.27 -3.91
C ASN A 853 -19.80 -34.41 -4.32
N GLY A 854 -20.28 -35.63 -4.59
CA GLY A 854 -21.66 -35.86 -5.07
C GLY A 854 -21.95 -35.28 -6.46
N GLY A 855 -20.91 -35.00 -7.25
CA GLY A 855 -20.97 -34.23 -8.49
C GLY A 855 -19.61 -34.13 -9.18
N PHE A 856 -19.61 -33.75 -10.46
CA PHE A 856 -18.41 -33.17 -11.09
C PHE A 856 -18.32 -31.69 -10.74
N PHE A 857 -17.12 -31.13 -10.78
CA PHE A 857 -16.96 -29.67 -10.76
C PHE A 857 -17.75 -29.04 -11.91
N GLN A 858 -18.23 -27.82 -11.75
CA GLN A 858 -19.05 -27.14 -12.74
C GLN A 858 -18.35 -25.89 -13.27
N HIS A 859 -18.45 -25.68 -14.58
CA HIS A 859 -18.14 -24.41 -15.22
C HIS A 859 -19.18 -23.35 -14.81
N PHE A 860 -18.85 -22.07 -15.03
CA PHE A 860 -19.75 -20.94 -14.77
C PHE A 860 -21.08 -21.02 -15.56
N ASP A 861 -21.10 -21.76 -16.68
CA ASP A 861 -22.30 -22.00 -17.50
C ASP A 861 -23.12 -23.23 -17.08
N GLY A 862 -22.72 -23.89 -15.99
CA GLY A 862 -23.36 -25.09 -15.44
C GLY A 862 -22.96 -26.40 -16.12
N THR A 863 -22.10 -26.39 -17.14
CA THR A 863 -21.59 -27.62 -17.73
C THR A 863 -20.58 -28.31 -16.80
N PRO A 864 -20.56 -29.67 -16.72
CA PRO A 864 -19.65 -30.37 -15.84
C PRO A 864 -18.24 -30.46 -16.43
N PHE A 865 -17.23 -30.26 -15.59
CA PHE A 865 -15.86 -30.69 -15.84
C PHE A 865 -15.75 -32.23 -15.82
N ASN A 866 -14.55 -32.72 -16.12
CA ASN A 866 -14.21 -34.13 -15.91
C ASN A 866 -14.26 -34.52 -14.42
N GLY A 867 -14.27 -35.81 -14.15
CA GLY A 867 -13.98 -36.37 -12.83
C GLY A 867 -12.54 -36.88 -12.76
N SER A 868 -12.10 -37.16 -11.54
CA SER A 868 -10.80 -37.79 -11.31
C SER A 868 -10.77 -38.59 -10.02
N CYS A 869 -9.76 -39.44 -9.88
CA CYS A 869 -9.51 -40.16 -8.65
C CYS A 869 -8.02 -40.14 -8.27
N ILE A 870 -7.74 -40.02 -6.97
CA ILE A 870 -6.37 -39.96 -6.44
C ILE A 870 -5.96 -41.36 -5.98
N THR A 871 -5.20 -42.06 -6.82
CA THR A 871 -4.87 -43.49 -6.61
C THR A 871 -3.93 -43.74 -5.43
N ASN A 872 -3.25 -42.71 -4.95
CA ASN A 872 -2.35 -42.73 -3.78
C ASN A 872 -2.86 -41.83 -2.62
N ALA A 873 -4.18 -41.66 -2.47
CA ALA A 873 -4.80 -40.74 -1.50
C ALA A 873 -4.30 -40.84 -0.04
N ALA A 874 -3.75 -41.99 0.39
CA ALA A 874 -3.22 -42.13 1.74
C ALA A 874 -1.85 -41.44 1.97
N ALA A 875 -1.13 -41.11 0.91
CA ALA A 875 0.21 -40.53 0.96
C ALA A 875 0.33 -39.22 0.18
N ALA A 876 -0.59 -38.96 -0.76
CA ALA A 876 -0.68 -37.69 -1.46
C ALA A 876 -0.74 -36.52 -0.47
N GLY A 877 -0.08 -35.41 -0.80
CA GLY A 877 -0.08 -34.21 0.02
C GLY A 877 0.75 -34.28 1.31
N ALA A 878 1.45 -35.39 1.58
CA ALA A 878 2.35 -35.48 2.73
C ALA A 878 3.62 -34.64 2.53
N LEU A 879 4.19 -34.10 3.62
CA LEU A 879 5.50 -33.43 3.59
C LEU A 879 6.61 -34.39 3.15
N GLY A 880 7.42 -33.95 2.18
CA GLY A 880 8.63 -34.65 1.73
C GLY A 880 8.70 -34.77 0.22
N ALA A 881 9.85 -34.36 -0.34
CA ALA A 881 10.10 -34.40 -1.77
C ALA A 881 10.03 -35.84 -2.33
N ASP A 882 9.29 -36.04 -3.41
CA ASP A 882 9.16 -37.34 -4.09
C ASP A 882 9.95 -37.43 -5.40
N GLY A 883 10.64 -36.34 -5.78
CA GLY A 883 11.44 -36.21 -6.98
C GLY A 883 10.66 -35.74 -8.21
N LYS A 884 9.38 -35.38 -8.04
CA LYS A 884 8.54 -34.76 -9.06
C LYS A 884 8.16 -33.35 -8.59
N ALA A 885 8.00 -32.44 -9.54
CA ALA A 885 7.54 -31.11 -9.19
C ALA A 885 6.06 -31.15 -8.79
N ASP A 886 5.68 -30.42 -7.75
CA ASP A 886 4.33 -30.31 -7.19
C ASP A 886 3.29 -29.76 -8.20
N GLY A 887 3.73 -29.25 -9.36
CA GLY A 887 2.83 -28.84 -10.43
C GLY A 887 2.35 -27.38 -10.36
N PHE A 888 2.97 -26.57 -9.51
CA PHE A 888 2.78 -25.12 -9.50
C PHE A 888 3.25 -24.48 -10.81
N ALA A 889 2.67 -23.33 -11.16
CA ALA A 889 3.16 -22.50 -12.25
C ALA A 889 4.22 -21.51 -11.77
N ASP A 890 5.17 -21.16 -12.64
CA ASP A 890 6.11 -20.09 -12.35
C ASP A 890 5.38 -18.75 -12.16
N PRO A 891 5.55 -18.08 -11.00
CA PRO A 891 5.08 -16.73 -10.80
C PRO A 891 5.87 -15.76 -11.69
N ARG A 892 5.17 -14.89 -12.40
CA ARG A 892 5.75 -13.87 -13.27
C ARG A 892 5.02 -12.54 -13.10
N ARG A 893 5.81 -11.48 -13.00
CA ARG A 893 5.40 -10.08 -13.14
C ARG A 893 6.51 -9.31 -13.85
N HIS A 894 6.21 -8.79 -15.02
CA HIS A 894 7.17 -8.12 -15.90
C HIS A 894 6.62 -6.76 -16.30
N TYR A 895 7.36 -5.71 -15.95
CA TYR A 895 7.09 -4.34 -16.34
C TYR A 895 8.12 -3.86 -17.35
N GLN A 896 7.65 -3.28 -18.45
CA GLN A 896 8.49 -2.61 -19.45
C GLN A 896 7.89 -1.25 -19.76
N GLY A 897 8.67 -0.18 -19.63
CA GLY A 897 8.20 1.20 -19.83
C GLY A 897 9.16 2.02 -20.67
N LEU A 898 8.61 2.80 -21.60
CA LEU A 898 9.28 3.89 -22.30
C LEU A 898 8.67 5.20 -21.81
N GLU A 899 9.48 6.07 -21.22
CA GLU A 899 9.05 7.35 -20.67
C GLU A 899 9.77 8.51 -21.38
N LEU A 900 9.01 9.54 -21.73
CA LEU A 900 9.44 10.80 -22.28
C LEU A 900 9.04 11.90 -21.31
N GLU A 901 9.95 12.83 -21.02
CA GLU A 901 9.72 13.89 -20.04
C GLU A 901 10.32 15.21 -20.53
N PHE A 902 9.65 16.31 -20.21
CA PHE A 902 10.08 17.67 -20.42
C PHE A 902 9.88 18.46 -19.13
N ASP A 903 10.98 18.97 -18.59
CA ASP A 903 10.98 19.80 -17.39
C ASP A 903 11.34 21.24 -17.74
N LYS A 904 10.57 22.17 -17.19
CA LYS A 904 10.83 23.61 -17.19
C LYS A 904 10.85 24.15 -15.76
N SER A 905 12.01 24.59 -15.29
CA SER A 905 12.12 25.34 -14.03
C SER A 905 11.44 26.70 -14.13
N PHE A 906 11.00 27.28 -13.00
CA PHE A 906 10.32 28.58 -13.01
C PHE A 906 11.25 29.69 -13.51
N SER A 907 10.94 30.25 -14.68
CA SER A 907 11.60 31.44 -15.23
C SER A 907 10.72 32.05 -16.31
N HIS A 908 10.82 33.36 -16.52
CA HIS A 908 9.95 34.08 -17.47
C HIS A 908 8.47 33.82 -17.20
N HIS A 909 8.08 33.82 -15.93
CA HIS A 909 6.69 33.67 -15.46
C HIS A 909 6.06 32.28 -15.58
N TRP A 910 6.81 31.22 -15.92
CA TRP A 910 6.23 29.87 -16.02
C TRP A 910 7.18 28.72 -15.69
N GLN A 911 6.56 27.62 -15.26
CA GLN A 911 7.19 26.32 -14.98
C GLN A 911 6.30 25.19 -15.50
N ALA A 912 6.89 24.04 -15.83
CA ALA A 912 6.15 22.89 -16.30
C ALA A 912 6.85 21.55 -16.04
N ILE A 913 6.06 20.50 -15.85
CA ILE A 913 6.46 19.11 -15.98
C ILE A 913 5.49 18.46 -16.96
N VAL A 914 6.01 17.98 -18.09
CA VAL A 914 5.22 17.29 -19.11
C VAL A 914 5.84 15.93 -19.34
N ASN A 915 5.06 14.86 -19.16
CA ASN A 915 5.56 13.51 -19.37
C ASN A 915 4.55 12.63 -20.13
N TYR A 916 5.10 11.65 -20.83
CA TYR A 916 4.34 10.60 -21.50
C TYR A 916 5.06 9.27 -21.28
N ARG A 917 4.31 8.26 -20.87
CA ARG A 917 4.78 6.90 -20.66
C ARG A 917 3.95 5.94 -21.50
N TYR A 918 4.64 5.08 -22.24
CA TYR A 918 4.10 3.87 -22.83
C TYR A 918 4.66 2.67 -22.08
N ALA A 919 3.82 1.80 -21.52
CA ALA A 919 4.30 0.62 -20.81
C ALA A 919 3.45 -0.62 -21.01
N LYS A 920 3.97 -1.74 -20.52
CA LYS A 920 3.31 -3.02 -20.42
C LYS A 920 3.67 -3.65 -19.08
N LEU A 921 2.64 -4.03 -18.32
CA LEU A 921 2.69 -4.85 -17.12
C LEU A 921 1.95 -6.16 -17.41
N TRP A 922 2.66 -7.27 -17.32
CA TRP A 922 2.15 -8.58 -17.73
C TRP A 922 2.68 -9.69 -16.84
N GLY A 923 1.85 -10.69 -16.58
CA GLY A 923 2.19 -11.75 -15.63
C GLY A 923 1.01 -12.62 -15.21
N ASN A 924 1.26 -13.47 -14.23
CA ASN A 924 0.24 -14.24 -13.51
C ASN A 924 0.29 -14.01 -11.99
N TYR A 925 1.16 -13.11 -11.51
CA TYR A 925 1.31 -12.73 -10.10
C TYR A 925 1.25 -11.21 -9.96
N GLU A 926 0.42 -10.70 -9.04
CA GLU A 926 0.16 -9.27 -8.89
C GLU A 926 1.01 -8.59 -7.80
N GLY A 927 1.55 -9.35 -6.85
CA GLY A 927 2.31 -8.85 -5.70
C GLY A 927 1.56 -9.04 -4.37
N PHE A 928 1.98 -8.31 -3.34
CA PHE A 928 1.36 -8.32 -1.99
C PHE A 928 -0.12 -7.96 -1.92
N TYR A 929 -0.70 -7.45 -3.00
CA TYR A 929 -2.13 -7.24 -3.11
C TYR A 929 -2.64 -7.89 -4.37
N ARG A 930 -3.71 -8.67 -4.25
CA ARG A 930 -4.38 -9.28 -5.38
C ARG A 930 -5.57 -8.42 -5.79
N ASN A 931 -5.36 -7.63 -6.82
CA ASN A 931 -6.34 -6.78 -7.46
C ASN A 931 -7.47 -7.51 -8.18
N ASP A 932 -7.34 -8.81 -8.45
CA ASP A 932 -8.41 -9.63 -9.02
C ASP A 932 -9.64 -9.72 -8.10
N ASN A 933 -9.41 -10.09 -6.82
CA ASN A 933 -10.46 -10.36 -5.83
C ASN A 933 -10.43 -9.40 -4.63
N GLY A 934 -9.45 -8.50 -4.57
CA GLY A 934 -9.29 -7.51 -3.51
C GLY A 934 -8.58 -8.03 -2.25
N GLN A 935 -7.92 -9.19 -2.32
CA GLN A 935 -7.22 -9.78 -1.19
C GLN A 935 -5.98 -8.94 -0.82
N SER A 936 -5.91 -8.56 0.46
CA SER A 936 -4.90 -7.65 1.01
C SER A 936 -4.00 -8.31 2.04
N ASP A 937 -3.64 -9.57 1.80
CA ASP A 937 -2.97 -10.44 2.77
C ASP A 937 -1.58 -10.83 2.21
N PRO A 938 -0.52 -10.01 2.43
CA PRO A 938 0.77 -10.20 1.77
C PRO A 938 1.43 -11.54 2.07
N GLY A 939 1.78 -12.28 1.01
CA GLY A 939 2.45 -13.57 1.06
C GLY A 939 1.58 -14.73 1.56
N ILE A 940 0.26 -14.53 1.62
CA ILE A 940 -0.73 -15.59 1.88
C ILE A 940 -1.92 -15.52 0.91
N SER A 941 -1.63 -15.34 -0.37
CA SER A 941 -2.67 -15.19 -1.39
C SER A 941 -3.23 -16.55 -1.81
N SER A 942 -4.53 -16.61 -2.13
CA SER A 942 -5.15 -17.86 -2.61
C SER A 942 -4.67 -18.34 -3.99
N LEU A 943 -3.71 -17.63 -4.58
CA LEU A 943 -3.20 -17.89 -5.92
C LEU A 943 -2.36 -19.17 -6.00
N PHE A 944 -1.70 -19.57 -4.91
CA PHE A 944 -0.81 -20.75 -4.86
C PHE A 944 -1.18 -21.76 -3.77
N ASP A 945 -2.37 -21.62 -3.15
CA ASP A 945 -2.91 -22.61 -2.20
C ASP A 945 -3.06 -24.01 -2.82
N PHE A 946 -3.38 -24.08 -4.11
CA PHE A 946 -3.60 -25.33 -4.83
C PHE A 946 -2.76 -25.41 -6.10
N THR A 947 -2.39 -26.63 -6.46
CA THR A 947 -1.80 -26.93 -7.77
C THR A 947 -2.89 -26.85 -8.85
N GLN A 948 -2.50 -26.86 -10.13
CA GLN A 948 -3.51 -26.82 -11.22
C GLN A 948 -4.35 -28.10 -11.36
N GLY A 949 -3.88 -29.23 -10.82
CA GLY A 949 -4.47 -30.56 -11.03
C GLY A 949 -4.36 -31.09 -12.47
N ALA A 950 -4.70 -32.36 -12.68
CA ALA A 950 -4.72 -32.98 -14.00
C ALA A 950 -6.00 -32.68 -14.79
N ILE A 951 -7.11 -32.31 -14.14
CA ILE A 951 -8.29 -31.75 -14.82
C ILE A 951 -8.00 -30.31 -15.28
N GLY A 952 -7.15 -29.57 -14.55
CA GLY A 952 -6.71 -28.23 -14.93
C GLY A 952 -7.74 -27.14 -14.63
N ILE A 953 -8.56 -27.30 -13.59
CA ILE A 953 -9.65 -26.35 -13.25
C ILE A 953 -9.08 -24.97 -12.88
N LEU A 954 -7.91 -24.93 -12.25
CA LEU A 954 -7.17 -23.70 -11.96
C LEU A 954 -6.14 -23.33 -13.04
N GLY A 955 -6.10 -24.04 -14.18
CA GLY A 955 -5.12 -23.76 -15.24
C GLY A 955 -5.19 -22.31 -15.75
N ASP A 956 -6.38 -21.72 -15.78
CA ASP A 956 -6.60 -20.33 -16.19
C ASP A 956 -6.08 -19.31 -15.17
N GLN A 957 -6.06 -19.64 -13.86
CA GLN A 957 -5.50 -18.81 -12.80
C GLN A 957 -4.02 -18.46 -13.04
N PHE A 958 -3.30 -19.43 -13.59
CA PHE A 958 -1.86 -19.33 -13.85
C PHE A 958 -1.51 -18.81 -15.24
N LYS A 959 -2.50 -18.61 -16.12
CA LYS A 959 -2.25 -18.02 -17.44
C LYS A 959 -1.76 -16.59 -17.30
N ARG A 960 -0.69 -16.29 -18.03
CA ARG A 960 -0.06 -14.98 -18.01
C ARG A 960 -0.85 -14.01 -18.90
N GLY A 961 -1.19 -12.84 -18.37
CA GLY A 961 -2.02 -11.83 -19.01
C GLY A 961 -1.66 -10.42 -18.57
N TYR A 962 -2.39 -9.42 -19.06
CA TYR A 962 -2.22 -8.04 -18.55
C TYR A 962 -2.78 -7.96 -17.13
N LEU A 963 -1.95 -7.48 -16.19
CA LEU A 963 -2.35 -7.33 -14.78
C LEU A 963 -3.22 -6.08 -14.59
N ASN A 964 -3.99 -6.03 -13.50
CA ASN A 964 -5.07 -5.05 -13.31
C ASN A 964 -4.58 -3.58 -13.24
N GLU A 965 -3.34 -3.37 -12.81
CA GLU A 965 -2.66 -2.08 -12.72
C GLU A 965 -2.03 -1.65 -14.04
N ASP A 966 -2.04 -2.50 -15.08
CA ASP A 966 -1.47 -2.13 -16.36
C ASP A 966 -2.17 -0.89 -16.93
N ARG A 967 -1.36 0.12 -17.23
CA ARG A 967 -1.76 1.31 -17.98
C ARG A 967 -0.80 1.46 -19.15
N ALA A 968 -1.27 1.05 -20.32
CA ALA A 968 -0.48 1.09 -21.54
C ALA A 968 0.01 2.50 -21.89
N ASN A 969 -0.80 3.52 -21.64
CA ASN A 969 -0.46 4.91 -21.90
C ASN A 969 -0.79 5.76 -20.67
N VAL A 970 0.14 6.61 -20.26
CA VAL A 970 -0.05 7.65 -19.24
C VAL A 970 0.58 8.94 -19.76
N ALA A 971 -0.15 10.05 -19.70
CA ALA A 971 0.35 11.36 -20.08
C ALA A 971 -0.01 12.37 -19.00
N ASN A 972 0.94 13.22 -18.61
CA ASN A 972 0.72 14.32 -17.69
C ASN A 972 1.27 15.61 -18.30
N ALA A 973 0.55 16.70 -18.14
CA ALA A 973 1.03 18.05 -18.42
C ALA A 973 0.62 18.95 -17.26
N LEU A 974 1.61 19.32 -16.44
CA LEU A 974 1.45 20.23 -15.32
C LEU A 974 2.13 21.52 -15.70
N VAL A 975 1.38 22.61 -15.79
CA VAL A 975 1.88 23.91 -16.22
C VAL A 975 1.35 24.97 -15.26
N SER A 976 2.23 25.83 -14.78
CA SER A 976 1.88 27.00 -13.99
C SER A 976 2.44 28.26 -14.65
N TYR A 977 1.62 29.30 -14.73
CA TYR A 977 1.94 30.60 -15.33
C TYR A 977 1.48 31.74 -14.41
N THR A 978 2.36 32.66 -14.05
CA THR A 978 2.06 33.83 -13.21
C THR A 978 2.11 35.12 -14.02
N ILE A 979 1.00 35.83 -14.16
CA ILE A 979 0.94 37.07 -14.94
C ILE A 979 1.83 38.15 -14.29
N GLY A 980 2.81 38.64 -15.03
CA GLY A 980 3.69 39.74 -14.64
C GLY A 980 3.27 41.10 -15.23
N LYS A 981 3.86 42.20 -14.73
CA LYS A 981 3.62 43.57 -15.25
C LYS A 981 4.06 43.74 -16.70
N ASP A 982 5.04 42.97 -17.11
CA ASP A 982 5.62 42.87 -18.44
C ASP A 982 4.86 41.90 -19.36
N THR A 983 3.80 41.23 -18.88
CA THR A 983 2.99 40.33 -19.71
C THR A 983 2.10 41.13 -20.68
N PRO A 984 2.27 40.98 -22.00
CA PRO A 984 1.51 41.76 -22.99
C PRO A 984 0.01 41.50 -22.89
N TYR A 985 -0.80 42.53 -23.12
CA TYR A 985 -2.28 42.50 -23.19
C TYR A 985 -3.05 42.16 -21.89
N VAL A 986 -2.40 41.55 -20.89
CA VAL A 986 -3.03 41.14 -19.62
C VAL A 986 -2.32 41.65 -18.36
N SER A 987 -1.37 42.60 -18.49
CA SER A 987 -0.61 43.17 -17.37
C SER A 987 -1.44 43.77 -16.22
N LYS A 988 -2.73 44.07 -16.46
CA LYS A 988 -3.69 44.49 -15.42
C LYS A 988 -4.03 43.39 -14.41
N LEU A 989 -3.78 42.12 -14.76
CA LEU A 989 -3.96 40.94 -13.91
C LEU A 989 -2.64 40.52 -13.23
N ASN A 990 -1.70 41.45 -13.08
CA ASN A 990 -0.40 41.18 -12.45
C ASN A 990 -0.56 40.55 -11.06
N GLY A 991 0.04 39.39 -10.84
CA GLY A 991 -0.05 38.60 -9.61
C GLY A 991 -0.97 37.38 -9.70
N VAL A 992 -1.81 37.31 -10.74
CA VAL A 992 -2.68 36.15 -10.99
C VAL A 992 -1.84 34.98 -11.52
N THR A 993 -1.93 33.84 -10.86
CA THR A 993 -1.32 32.57 -11.27
C THR A 993 -2.38 31.60 -11.74
N VAL A 994 -2.14 31.00 -12.90
CA VAL A 994 -2.97 29.94 -13.48
C VAL A 994 -2.16 28.64 -13.50
N GLY A 995 -2.66 27.63 -12.83
CA GLY A 995 -2.12 26.28 -12.82
C GLY A 995 -3.02 25.31 -13.57
N THR A 996 -2.45 24.30 -14.20
CA THR A 996 -3.21 23.23 -14.87
C THR A 996 -2.57 21.89 -14.56
N TRP A 997 -3.40 20.87 -14.39
CA TRP A 997 -2.98 19.47 -14.43
C TRP A 997 -3.89 18.75 -15.41
N LEU A 998 -3.37 18.54 -16.61
CA LEU A 998 -4.00 17.69 -17.61
C LEU A 998 -3.36 16.31 -17.49
N HIS A 999 -4.15 15.29 -17.19
CA HIS A 999 -3.63 13.92 -17.20
C HIS A 999 -4.58 12.93 -17.88
N GLY A 1000 -3.99 12.03 -18.65
CA GLY A 1000 -4.71 11.03 -19.41
C GLY A 1000 -4.10 9.66 -19.21
N LEU A 1001 -4.96 8.66 -19.03
CA LEU A 1001 -4.52 7.27 -18.91
C LEU A 1001 -5.42 6.32 -19.71
N SER A 1002 -4.79 5.34 -20.35
CA SER A 1002 -5.50 4.20 -20.92
C SER A 1002 -6.33 3.49 -19.86
N GLY A 1003 -7.47 2.92 -20.23
CA GLY A 1003 -8.30 2.18 -19.30
C GLY A 1003 -7.64 0.93 -18.70
N THR A 1004 -8.25 0.45 -17.62
CA THR A 1004 -7.94 -0.81 -16.93
C THR A 1004 -8.19 -2.01 -17.85
N PRO A 1005 -7.28 -3.01 -17.89
CA PRO A 1005 -7.58 -4.31 -18.48
C PRO A 1005 -8.83 -4.92 -17.87
N LEU A 1006 -9.59 -5.64 -18.70
CA LEU A 1006 -10.77 -6.38 -18.27
C LEU A 1006 -10.55 -7.89 -18.42
N SER A 1007 -10.96 -8.62 -17.39
CA SER A 1007 -10.92 -10.08 -17.28
C SER A 1007 -12.34 -10.59 -16.98
N ALA A 1008 -12.56 -11.88 -17.23
CA ALA A 1008 -13.75 -12.59 -16.76
C ALA A 1008 -13.33 -13.49 -15.61
N TYR A 1009 -13.96 -13.34 -14.44
CA TYR A 1009 -13.63 -14.14 -13.26
C TYR A 1009 -14.73 -15.13 -12.93
N ALA A 1010 -14.38 -16.39 -12.74
CA ALA A 1010 -15.27 -17.42 -12.19
C ALA A 1010 -14.96 -17.65 -10.71
N SER A 1011 -15.88 -18.34 -10.03
CA SER A 1011 -15.72 -18.71 -8.63
C SER A 1011 -14.63 -19.77 -8.44
N HIS A 1012 -13.93 -19.75 -7.31
CA HIS A 1012 -12.93 -20.76 -6.98
C HIS A 1012 -13.61 -22.13 -6.75
N PRO A 1013 -13.11 -23.25 -7.30
CA PRO A 1013 -13.77 -24.55 -7.21
C PRO A 1013 -13.81 -25.14 -5.79
N ILE A 1014 -12.91 -24.72 -4.90
CA ILE A 1014 -12.82 -25.22 -3.51
C ILE A 1014 -13.37 -24.21 -2.51
N TYR A 1015 -13.00 -22.95 -2.67
CA TYR A 1015 -13.41 -21.89 -1.74
C TYR A 1015 -14.82 -21.41 -2.04
N THR A 1016 -15.31 -21.61 -3.27
CA THR A 1016 -16.60 -21.14 -3.78
C THR A 1016 -16.76 -19.62 -3.81
N ASP A 1017 -15.70 -18.89 -3.44
CA ASP A 1017 -15.63 -17.44 -3.49
C ASP A 1017 -15.66 -16.94 -4.94
N VAL A 1018 -16.41 -15.86 -5.17
CA VAL A 1018 -16.59 -15.24 -6.49
C VAL A 1018 -15.37 -14.38 -6.85
N GLY A 1019 -15.07 -14.25 -8.15
CA GLY A 1019 -14.04 -13.31 -8.61
C GLY A 1019 -12.61 -13.84 -8.54
N GLU A 1020 -12.43 -15.16 -8.46
CA GLU A 1020 -11.14 -15.79 -8.18
C GLU A 1020 -10.39 -16.17 -9.46
N VAL A 1021 -11.01 -16.94 -10.35
CA VAL A 1021 -10.31 -17.57 -11.48
C VAL A 1021 -10.50 -16.74 -12.76
N PRO A 1022 -9.46 -16.10 -13.32
CA PRO A 1022 -9.55 -15.33 -14.58
C PRO A 1022 -9.70 -16.25 -15.80
N VAL A 1023 -10.93 -16.66 -16.10
CA VAL A 1023 -11.28 -17.55 -17.23
C VAL A 1023 -10.81 -16.96 -18.56
N GLY A 1024 -10.08 -17.77 -19.34
CA GLY A 1024 -9.42 -17.36 -20.58
C GLY A 1024 -8.08 -16.64 -20.38
N GLY A 1025 -7.71 -16.30 -19.14
CA GLY A 1025 -6.54 -15.52 -18.77
C GLY A 1025 -6.83 -14.03 -18.55
N ARG A 1026 -5.94 -13.35 -17.81
CA ARG A 1026 -6.10 -11.94 -17.43
C ARG A 1026 -6.04 -10.96 -18.62
N GLY A 1027 -6.89 -9.94 -18.60
CA GLY A 1027 -6.88 -8.84 -19.56
C GLY A 1027 -7.37 -9.19 -20.97
N THR A 1028 -8.07 -10.33 -21.13
CA THR A 1028 -8.51 -10.85 -22.43
C THR A 1028 -9.77 -10.17 -22.98
N LEU A 1029 -10.50 -9.40 -22.17
CA LEU A 1029 -11.74 -8.73 -22.56
C LEU A 1029 -11.55 -7.27 -23.01
N GLY A 1030 -10.31 -6.89 -23.31
CA GLY A 1030 -9.97 -5.52 -23.68
C GLY A 1030 -9.81 -4.62 -22.47
N ARG A 1031 -10.24 -3.35 -22.58
CA ARG A 1031 -10.03 -2.33 -21.55
C ARG A 1031 -11.25 -1.44 -21.37
N THR A 1032 -11.34 -0.80 -20.22
CA THR A 1032 -12.25 0.33 -20.02
C THR A 1032 -11.86 1.53 -20.91
N PRO A 1033 -12.74 2.53 -21.08
CA PRO A 1033 -12.41 3.74 -21.83
C PRO A 1033 -11.19 4.49 -21.27
N VAL A 1034 -10.58 5.33 -22.10
CA VAL A 1034 -9.54 6.26 -21.67
C VAL A 1034 -10.13 7.26 -20.67
N ASN A 1035 -9.42 7.50 -19.57
CA ASN A 1035 -9.77 8.54 -18.61
C ASN A 1035 -8.94 9.79 -18.89
N LEU A 1036 -9.59 10.94 -18.94
CA LEU A 1036 -8.98 12.25 -19.07
C LEU A 1036 -9.41 13.10 -17.88
N TYR A 1037 -8.44 13.78 -17.29
CA TYR A 1037 -8.58 14.65 -16.15
C TYR A 1037 -8.04 16.01 -16.56
N ASP A 1038 -8.84 17.02 -16.27
CA ASP A 1038 -8.71 18.38 -16.76
C ASP A 1038 -8.94 19.33 -15.58
N ASP A 1039 -7.89 19.48 -14.79
CA ASP A 1039 -7.93 20.25 -13.55
C ASP A 1039 -7.25 21.60 -13.77
N VAL A 1040 -7.85 22.67 -13.24
CA VAL A 1040 -7.35 24.04 -13.37
C VAL A 1040 -7.37 24.72 -12.00
N SER A 1041 -6.30 25.45 -11.70
CA SER A 1041 -6.20 26.36 -10.56
C SER A 1041 -6.05 27.79 -11.04
N ILE A 1042 -6.73 28.73 -10.38
CA ILE A 1042 -6.54 30.17 -10.57
C ILE A 1042 -6.40 30.77 -9.19
N SER A 1043 -5.35 31.57 -8.99
CA SER A 1043 -5.15 32.27 -7.73
C SER A 1043 -4.60 33.67 -7.95
N ASP A 1044 -4.94 34.59 -7.06
CA ASP A 1044 -4.42 35.96 -7.07
C ASP A 1044 -3.76 36.25 -5.72
N SER A 1045 -2.54 36.80 -5.77
CA SER A 1045 -1.75 37.14 -4.59
C SER A 1045 -1.64 38.65 -4.46
N MET A 1046 -2.27 39.18 -3.41
CA MET A 1046 -2.31 40.60 -3.11
C MET A 1046 -1.43 40.90 -1.89
N ASN A 1047 -0.48 41.83 -2.05
CA ASN A 1047 0.28 42.34 -0.91
C ASN A 1047 -0.60 43.30 -0.12
N PHE A 1048 -0.80 43.00 1.16
CA PHE A 1048 -1.55 43.80 2.11
C PHE A 1048 -0.60 44.29 3.20
N MET A 1049 -0.35 45.60 3.26
CA MET A 1049 0.78 46.16 4.02
C MET A 1049 2.15 45.64 3.50
N GLU A 1050 3.26 46.19 3.97
CA GLU A 1050 4.60 45.77 3.49
C GLU A 1050 5.00 44.34 3.86
N LYS A 1051 4.24 43.67 4.75
CA LYS A 1051 4.64 42.41 5.39
C LYS A 1051 3.65 41.25 5.23
N TYR A 1052 2.43 41.48 4.76
CA TYR A 1052 1.43 40.41 4.64
C TYR A 1052 1.04 40.20 3.19
N THR A 1053 0.81 38.94 2.81
CA THR A 1053 0.28 38.57 1.50
C THR A 1053 -1.00 37.79 1.71
N VAL A 1054 -2.06 38.17 1.00
CA VAL A 1054 -3.32 37.43 0.94
C VAL A 1054 -3.40 36.79 -0.44
N LYS A 1055 -3.42 35.46 -0.49
CA LYS A 1055 -3.72 34.68 -1.69
C LYS A 1055 -5.17 34.21 -1.62
N VAL A 1056 -5.94 34.46 -2.67
CA VAL A 1056 -7.28 33.89 -2.85
C VAL A 1056 -7.23 33.00 -4.08
N GLY A 1057 -7.78 31.79 -3.99
CA GLY A 1057 -7.72 30.82 -5.07
C GLY A 1057 -8.99 30.02 -5.27
N PHE A 1058 -9.06 29.45 -6.47
CA PHE A 1058 -10.10 28.55 -6.95
C PHE A 1058 -9.43 27.41 -7.69
N ASP A 1059 -9.78 26.18 -7.32
CA ASP A 1059 -9.43 24.97 -8.05
C ASP A 1059 -10.71 24.36 -8.61
N GLY A 1060 -10.75 24.15 -9.91
CA GLY A 1060 -11.79 23.40 -10.62
C GLY A 1060 -11.23 22.06 -11.07
N PHE A 1061 -11.80 20.97 -10.56
CA PHE A 1061 -11.41 19.61 -10.92
C PHE A 1061 -12.40 19.04 -11.92
N ASN A 1062 -11.92 18.37 -12.97
CA ASN A 1062 -12.72 17.82 -14.06
C ASN A 1062 -13.65 18.89 -14.68
N ILE A 1063 -13.08 19.98 -15.22
CA ILE A 1063 -13.82 21.17 -15.66
C ILE A 1063 -14.82 20.91 -16.79
N PHE A 1064 -14.63 19.86 -17.59
CA PHE A 1064 -15.55 19.41 -18.63
C PHE A 1064 -16.61 18.42 -18.10
N ASN A 1065 -16.59 18.11 -16.80
CA ASN A 1065 -17.55 17.24 -16.12
C ASN A 1065 -17.70 15.86 -16.79
N SER A 1066 -16.58 15.31 -17.26
CA SER A 1066 -16.54 14.00 -17.91
C SER A 1066 -16.71 12.90 -16.86
N GLN A 1067 -17.63 11.97 -17.07
CA GLN A 1067 -17.86 10.84 -16.17
C GLN A 1067 -17.77 9.52 -16.95
N PRO A 1068 -16.58 9.19 -17.51
CA PRO A 1068 -16.35 7.90 -18.12
C PRO A 1068 -16.42 6.79 -17.05
N LEU A 1069 -16.68 5.60 -17.56
CA LEU A 1069 -16.67 4.38 -16.79
C LEU A 1069 -15.22 4.03 -16.41
N VAL A 1070 -14.98 3.72 -15.13
CA VAL A 1070 -13.65 3.36 -14.61
C VAL A 1070 -13.51 1.85 -14.42
N THR A 1071 -14.56 1.17 -13.94
CA THR A 1071 -14.57 -0.29 -13.69
C THR A 1071 -15.94 -0.89 -13.96
N LYS A 1072 -15.99 -2.21 -14.17
CA LYS A 1072 -17.23 -2.99 -14.32
C LYS A 1072 -17.24 -4.21 -13.41
N SER A 1073 -18.41 -4.80 -13.22
CA SER A 1073 -18.54 -6.16 -12.69
C SER A 1073 -17.93 -7.15 -13.68
N GLN A 1074 -16.98 -7.95 -13.19
CA GLN A 1074 -16.20 -8.91 -13.98
C GLN A 1074 -16.46 -10.36 -13.58
N ASN A 1075 -17.28 -10.59 -12.55
CA ASN A 1075 -17.60 -11.92 -12.05
C ASN A 1075 -18.65 -12.55 -12.96
N LEU A 1076 -18.31 -13.66 -13.62
CA LEU A 1076 -19.18 -14.44 -14.49
C LEU A 1076 -20.31 -15.13 -13.73
N ASP A 1077 -20.05 -15.47 -12.47
CA ASP A 1077 -20.96 -16.22 -11.61
C ASP A 1077 -21.06 -15.61 -10.21
N THR A 1078 -22.12 -15.96 -9.48
CA THR A 1078 -22.32 -15.60 -8.06
C THR A 1078 -22.02 -16.77 -7.12
N ALA A 1079 -21.78 -17.94 -7.69
CA ALA A 1079 -21.31 -19.19 -7.09
C ALA A 1079 -21.00 -20.14 -8.27
N PRO A 1080 -20.21 -21.20 -8.09
CA PRO A 1080 -19.98 -22.18 -9.14
C PRO A 1080 -21.29 -22.65 -9.81
N GLY A 1081 -21.36 -22.55 -11.14
CA GLY A 1081 -22.55 -22.93 -11.92
C GLY A 1081 -23.74 -21.96 -11.87
N SER A 1082 -23.63 -20.81 -11.20
CA SER A 1082 -24.71 -19.81 -11.06
C SER A 1082 -24.36 -18.49 -11.76
N PRO A 1083 -24.80 -18.25 -13.02
CA PRO A 1083 -24.45 -17.06 -13.78
C PRO A 1083 -24.83 -15.74 -13.10
N ASN A 1084 -23.95 -14.76 -13.17
CA ASN A 1084 -24.15 -13.43 -12.59
C ASN A 1084 -24.93 -12.51 -13.54
N ALA A 1085 -26.15 -12.14 -13.17
CA ALA A 1085 -26.98 -11.20 -13.92
C ALA A 1085 -26.44 -9.75 -13.97
N ASP A 1086 -25.47 -9.41 -13.10
CA ASP A 1086 -24.82 -8.10 -13.05
C ASP A 1086 -23.49 -8.05 -13.82
N TYR A 1087 -23.07 -9.15 -14.44
CA TYR A 1087 -21.85 -9.20 -15.24
C TYR A 1087 -21.83 -8.10 -16.32
N GLY A 1088 -20.72 -7.35 -16.39
CA GLY A 1088 -20.53 -6.25 -17.34
C GLY A 1088 -21.18 -4.91 -16.96
N LYS A 1089 -21.90 -4.82 -15.83
CA LYS A 1089 -22.49 -3.56 -15.35
C LYS A 1089 -21.43 -2.62 -14.74
N PRO A 1090 -21.60 -1.29 -14.82
CA PRO A 1090 -20.65 -0.29 -14.28
C PRO A 1090 -20.47 -0.27 -12.76
N THR A 1091 -19.28 -0.50 -12.23
CA THR A 1091 -19.03 -0.46 -10.77
C THR A 1091 -18.41 0.84 -10.27
N ALA A 1092 -17.85 1.67 -11.16
CA ALA A 1092 -17.38 3.01 -10.81
C ALA A 1092 -17.35 3.96 -12.01
N PHE A 1093 -17.52 5.24 -11.74
CA PHE A 1093 -17.36 6.33 -12.70
C PHE A 1093 -16.37 7.35 -12.16
N LEU A 1094 -15.74 8.11 -13.05
CA LEU A 1094 -14.92 9.26 -12.66
C LEU A 1094 -15.78 10.28 -11.90
N VAL A 1095 -15.19 10.89 -10.86
CA VAL A 1095 -15.86 11.93 -10.07
C VAL A 1095 -16.19 13.12 -10.99
N PRO A 1096 -17.42 13.66 -10.95
CA PRO A 1096 -17.81 14.81 -11.78
C PRO A 1096 -17.02 16.07 -11.40
N PHE A 1097 -17.30 17.14 -12.15
CA PHE A 1097 -16.80 18.47 -11.81
C PHE A 1097 -17.00 18.77 -10.32
N HIS A 1098 -15.95 19.28 -9.69
CA HIS A 1098 -16.03 19.81 -8.34
C HIS A 1098 -15.08 20.98 -8.13
N ALA A 1099 -15.46 21.88 -7.21
CA ALA A 1099 -14.73 23.11 -6.97
C ALA A 1099 -14.23 23.22 -5.52
N ARG A 1100 -13.01 23.72 -5.37
CA ARG A 1100 -12.41 24.09 -4.08
C ARG A 1100 -12.02 25.56 -4.09
N PHE A 1101 -12.37 26.27 -3.03
CA PHE A 1101 -11.98 27.65 -2.79
C PHE A 1101 -10.92 27.69 -1.70
N ASN A 1102 -9.95 28.59 -1.84
CA ASN A 1102 -8.90 28.75 -0.83
C ASN A 1102 -8.59 30.21 -0.53
N ILE A 1103 -8.20 30.46 0.71
CA ILE A 1103 -7.65 31.72 1.18
C ILE A 1103 -6.43 31.44 2.05
N VAL A 1104 -5.34 32.15 1.78
CA VAL A 1104 -4.08 32.01 2.51
C VAL A 1104 -3.56 33.40 2.87
N LEU A 1105 -3.44 33.67 4.17
CA LEU A 1105 -2.77 34.86 4.70
C LEU A 1105 -1.36 34.45 5.14
N SER A 1106 -0.31 35.02 4.56
CA SER A 1106 1.09 34.72 4.89
C SER A 1106 1.87 35.98 5.29
N PHE A 1107 2.97 35.80 6.03
CA PHE A 1107 3.92 36.87 6.41
C PHE A 1107 5.36 36.38 6.49
#